data_AF-A0A378HYR7-F1
#
_entry.id   AF-A0A378HYR7-F1
#
_cell.length_a   1.000
_cell.length_b   1.000
_cell.length_c   1.000
_cell.angle_alpha   90.00
_cell.angle_beta   90.00
_cell.angle_gamma   90.00
#
_symmetry.space_group_name_H-M   'P 1'
#
loop_
_entity.id
_entity.type
_entity.pdbx_description
1 polymer ?
#
loop_
_entity_poly.entity_id
_entity_poly.type
_entity_poly.pdbx_seq_one_letter_code
_entity_poly.pdbx_strand_id
1 'polypeptide(L)'
;MSFFKKIKAGLPALGKFNAIPAGIIDRAYLEEPKGFLSHFVRFLKIRLIYAALFIPLSVIDLVVSGLLATRYALGTFFISDDLQDSRLTQQKKYTSIFSKNLYSLFASLVGLVFPKLVAFYFTPDKSTTTGVEAGGSYYKANEAELRQPETVEELQAIILNAAATNTTIIPKGAGRSQGRQFIPEQGKSGLVIDLSKFNSVEIHTTEKIAYVGAGARWIDVQKEADKHKLALDVMQASNVFSAAGSVGTNIHGWSHKSGLLSNTILEMEIINAKGELETVKPDHPLFSLIAGGLGLFGVITRIKLQLVDNELLTEKSVEVHLKEYTNYFYHTVLPEEKTRMHLYRLSLDPKNLLSSGVAVNYNKDGDSPPVQTIPNLVEENDGGTRFNRILINLARRIGWIRKKYWEGERSRLLANNSPALTRNAIMQPPINALFNPSVSEAEWLQEYFVPPEQLADFLAALGQLLMENKVNLINASVRFVKQHDKSPLSVAPDSDRFAVVLCWNQSLQLAKTVKVKKWIREAQELTVKHGGAYYLPYQHVSAPETFHRAYPKAPEVLQLKTAIDPQNRFSSGFYEKYIAIKPKQPDHFRAIVASEETKKEFAGFLENVLQRVETNKLYALLEDILTYNDTHDEIYEELCRRLPEIMPSVFGTGRRILNSLTSIKKDLTEQAVHLLEDRKTINGLVEIGYPGRFVKGFKDNFKVNGPVIAVYEQQSVTDYIQTGFPRPYDQFAKLDYKAPNLAKLPNKSADVITCYVGLHHFPQDKLASFLKDVRRVLRDGGHFLLVDHDVIDEKSLHMAHMAHSIFNAVNGVSLAEEQQEIRNFRPMSYWQTLLAQYGLGYAVEGPEVPLIRAGDPSRNRMVSFVKTAPVLAVQLVEREEKEEAEESTAGLNPRVQTEPAQIGAWREKKTLPKVASWSQFSVHNSQLQDSDLGLKRSKSTNDMQATCSM
;
A
#
# COMPACT_ATOMS: atom_id res chain seq x y z
N MET A 1 1.74 20.66 -31.99
CA MET A 1 1.16 21.41 -30.83
C MET A 1 1.27 20.72 -29.47
N SER A 2 1.20 19.38 -29.37
CA SER A 2 1.30 18.62 -28.09
C SER A 2 2.67 18.74 -27.38
N PHE A 3 3.79 18.71 -28.13
CA PHE A 3 5.16 18.82 -27.59
C PHE A 3 5.44 20.19 -26.94
N PHE A 4 5.11 21.30 -27.61
CA PHE A 4 5.25 22.65 -27.06
C PHE A 4 4.30 22.92 -25.88
N LYS A 5 3.09 22.32 -25.86
CA LYS A 5 2.21 22.36 -24.67
C LYS A 5 2.83 21.61 -23.48
N LYS A 6 3.46 20.45 -23.70
CA LYS A 6 4.18 19.70 -22.65
C LYS A 6 5.39 20.47 -22.11
N ILE A 7 6.19 21.11 -22.97
CA ILE A 7 7.32 21.96 -22.54
C ILE A 7 6.83 23.19 -21.77
N LYS A 8 5.76 23.86 -22.26
CA LYS A 8 5.17 25.03 -21.60
C LYS A 8 4.53 24.69 -20.24
N ALA A 9 4.03 23.48 -20.05
CA ALA A 9 3.51 22.99 -18.77
C ALA A 9 4.60 22.63 -17.74
N GLY A 10 5.81 22.29 -18.20
CA GLY A 10 6.95 21.95 -17.33
C GLY A 10 7.82 23.14 -16.91
N LEU A 11 7.68 24.29 -17.58
CA LEU A 11 8.40 25.51 -17.21
C LEU A 11 7.67 26.23 -16.06
N PRO A 12 8.38 26.66 -15.00
CA PRO A 12 7.76 27.46 -13.95
C PRO A 12 7.18 28.76 -14.53
N ALA A 13 6.11 29.25 -13.91
CA ALA A 13 5.56 30.56 -14.26
C ALA A 13 6.64 31.65 -14.15
N LEU A 14 6.60 32.66 -15.02
CA LEU A 14 7.52 33.79 -14.98
C LEU A 14 7.59 34.39 -13.57
N GLY A 15 8.80 34.61 -13.05
CA GLY A 15 9.03 35.07 -11.67
C GLY A 15 9.03 33.97 -10.61
N LYS A 16 9.03 32.68 -10.99
CA LYS A 16 9.17 31.53 -10.08
C LYS A 16 10.28 30.54 -10.52
N PHE A 17 11.34 31.01 -11.17
CA PHE A 17 12.45 30.16 -11.60
C PHE A 17 13.17 29.47 -10.42
N ASN A 18 13.24 30.10 -9.25
CA ASN A 18 13.84 29.52 -8.04
C ASN A 18 13.08 28.30 -7.48
N ALA A 19 11.85 28.06 -7.93
CA ALA A 19 11.11 26.84 -7.61
C ALA A 19 11.80 25.58 -8.17
N ILE A 20 12.57 25.70 -9.26
CA ILE A 20 13.33 24.58 -9.84
C ILE A 20 14.39 24.07 -8.85
N PRO A 21 15.39 24.87 -8.43
CA PRO A 21 16.38 24.41 -7.47
C PRO A 21 15.75 24.09 -6.11
N ALA A 22 14.66 24.74 -5.69
CA ALA A 22 13.93 24.36 -4.49
C ALA A 22 13.39 22.92 -4.57
N GLY A 23 12.77 22.55 -5.70
CA GLY A 23 12.29 21.19 -5.95
C GLY A 23 13.42 20.15 -6.08
N ILE A 24 14.60 20.54 -6.57
CA ILE A 24 15.79 19.67 -6.60
C ILE A 24 16.31 19.45 -5.19
N ILE A 25 16.43 20.52 -4.39
CA ILE A 25 16.85 20.44 -2.98
C ILE A 25 15.89 19.53 -2.22
N ASP A 26 14.58 19.73 -2.34
CA ASP A 26 13.57 18.92 -1.67
C ASP A 26 13.72 17.43 -2.04
N ARG A 27 13.85 17.09 -3.32
CA ARG A 27 14.11 15.71 -3.78
C ARG A 27 15.43 15.15 -3.27
N ALA A 28 16.49 15.94 -3.20
CA ALA A 28 17.74 15.51 -2.58
C ALA A 28 17.57 15.19 -1.09
N TYR A 29 16.48 15.64 -0.44
CA TYR A 29 16.11 15.20 0.90
C TYR A 29 15.47 13.81 0.97
N LEU A 30 15.08 13.19 -0.13
CA LEU A 30 14.63 11.79 -0.18
C LEU A 30 15.78 10.79 -0.30
N GLU A 31 16.93 11.22 -0.83
CA GLU A 31 18.09 10.34 -1.03
C GLU A 31 18.59 9.75 0.31
N GLU A 32 18.90 8.45 0.33
CA GLU A 32 19.47 7.75 1.49
C GLU A 32 20.98 7.49 1.28
N PRO A 33 21.85 8.40 1.74
CA PRO A 33 23.30 8.26 1.61
C PRO A 33 23.82 7.07 2.45
N LYS A 34 24.56 6.16 1.82
CA LYS A 34 25.24 5.04 2.47
C LYS A 34 26.63 5.45 2.96
N GLY A 35 26.82 5.51 4.29
CA GLY A 35 28.11 5.85 4.92
C GLY A 35 28.45 7.34 4.95
N PHE A 36 29.58 7.68 5.59
CA PHE A 36 29.98 9.07 5.88
C PHE A 36 30.25 9.90 4.62
N LEU A 37 30.98 9.35 3.63
CA LEU A 37 31.36 10.10 2.42
C LEU A 37 30.15 10.54 1.60
N SER A 38 29.16 9.66 1.41
CA SER A 38 27.94 10.01 0.67
C SER A 38 27.09 11.03 1.42
N HIS A 39 27.06 11.00 2.75
CA HIS A 39 26.44 12.05 3.57
C HIS A 39 27.13 13.41 3.33
N PHE A 40 28.46 13.44 3.33
CA PHE A 40 29.24 14.65 3.07
C PHE A 40 29.04 15.18 1.64
N VAL A 41 29.04 14.30 0.64
CA VAL A 41 28.77 14.65 -0.77
C VAL A 41 27.37 15.25 -0.92
N ARG A 42 26.34 14.60 -0.35
CA ARG A 42 24.97 15.14 -0.35
C ARG A 42 24.89 16.49 0.36
N PHE A 43 25.57 16.63 1.50
CA PHE A 43 25.65 17.88 2.25
C PHE A 43 26.22 19.03 1.41
N LEU A 44 27.31 18.78 0.66
CA LEU A 44 27.93 19.75 -0.25
C LEU A 44 27.04 20.04 -1.47
N LYS A 45 26.52 18.98 -2.12
CA LYS A 45 25.63 19.07 -3.29
C LYS A 45 24.43 19.99 -3.02
N ILE A 46 23.73 19.80 -1.91
CA ILE A 46 22.55 20.61 -1.56
C ILE A 46 22.93 22.09 -1.39
N ARG A 47 24.05 22.37 -0.72
CA ARG A 47 24.53 23.75 -0.50
C ARG A 47 25.03 24.41 -1.77
N LEU A 48 25.71 23.65 -2.63
CA LEU A 48 26.15 24.13 -3.93
C LEU A 48 24.94 24.50 -4.80
N ILE A 49 23.91 23.65 -4.86
CA ILE A 49 22.66 23.95 -5.58
C ILE A 49 21.99 25.20 -4.99
N TYR A 50 21.95 25.33 -3.66
CA TYR A 50 21.38 26.50 -3.00
C TYR A 50 22.14 27.79 -3.36
N ALA A 51 23.47 27.79 -3.22
CA ALA A 51 24.30 28.96 -3.46
C ALA A 51 24.39 29.33 -4.95
N ALA A 52 24.60 28.34 -5.83
CA ALA A 52 24.87 28.58 -7.24
C ALA A 52 23.60 28.71 -8.10
N LEU A 53 22.46 28.14 -7.68
CA LEU A 53 21.22 28.18 -8.46
C LEU A 53 20.10 28.91 -7.73
N PHE A 54 19.78 28.57 -6.48
CA PHE A 54 18.61 29.11 -5.78
C PHE A 54 18.74 30.63 -5.51
N ILE A 55 19.89 31.10 -5.02
CA ILE A 55 20.10 32.53 -4.74
C ILE A 55 20.07 33.35 -6.05
N PRO A 56 20.85 33.04 -7.10
CA PRO A 56 20.82 33.82 -8.34
C PRO A 56 19.45 33.84 -9.02
N LEU A 57 18.75 32.69 -9.06
CA LEU A 57 17.40 32.63 -9.63
C LEU A 57 16.38 33.41 -8.80
N SER A 58 16.55 33.50 -7.47
CA SER A 58 15.70 34.38 -6.64
C SER A 58 15.90 35.86 -6.97
N VAL A 59 17.12 36.28 -7.31
CA VAL A 59 17.39 37.66 -7.79
C VAL A 59 16.73 37.89 -9.15
N ILE A 60 16.87 36.95 -10.09
CA ILE A 60 16.22 37.04 -11.40
C ILE A 60 14.70 37.12 -11.23
N ASP A 61 14.11 36.27 -10.38
CA ASP A 61 12.69 36.29 -10.11
C ASP A 61 12.21 37.59 -9.48
N LEU A 62 13.01 38.18 -8.58
CA LEU A 62 12.74 39.50 -8.01
C LEU A 62 12.68 40.57 -9.12
N VAL A 63 13.67 40.61 -10.01
CA VAL A 63 13.71 41.57 -11.12
C VAL A 63 12.54 41.36 -12.08
N VAL A 64 12.32 40.12 -12.55
CA VAL A 64 11.25 39.78 -13.50
C VAL A 64 9.88 40.10 -12.93
N SER A 65 9.60 39.71 -11.68
CA SER A 65 8.32 40.00 -11.04
C SER A 65 8.12 41.49 -10.77
N GLY A 66 9.17 42.24 -10.44
CA GLY A 66 9.13 43.70 -10.34
C GLY A 66 8.77 44.35 -11.67
N LEU A 67 9.47 44.01 -12.76
CA LEU A 67 9.19 44.53 -14.10
C LEU A 67 7.77 44.20 -14.57
N LEU A 68 7.30 42.97 -14.33
CA LEU A 68 5.95 42.56 -14.68
C LEU A 68 4.91 43.32 -13.86
N ALA A 69 5.07 43.42 -12.54
CA ALA A 69 4.16 44.18 -11.68
C ALA A 69 4.06 45.65 -12.15
N THR A 70 5.19 46.30 -12.43
CA THR A 70 5.22 47.67 -12.98
C THR A 70 4.54 47.75 -14.34
N ARG A 71 4.77 46.80 -15.25
CA ARG A 71 4.09 46.76 -16.55
C ARG A 71 2.57 46.65 -16.40
N TYR A 72 2.09 45.79 -15.50
CA TYR A 72 0.65 45.64 -15.26
C TYR A 72 0.06 46.89 -14.61
N ALA A 73 0.77 47.52 -13.68
CA ALA A 73 0.38 48.77 -13.03
C ALA A 73 0.36 49.98 -13.99
N LEU A 74 1.28 50.06 -14.94
CA LEU A 74 1.23 51.10 -15.98
C LEU A 74 0.09 50.81 -16.97
N GLY A 75 -0.11 49.54 -17.33
CA GLY A 75 -1.17 49.12 -18.23
C GLY A 75 -2.59 49.41 -17.72
N THR A 76 -2.82 49.50 -16.41
CA THR A 76 -4.13 49.85 -15.85
C THR A 76 -4.56 51.29 -16.09
N PHE A 77 -3.64 52.19 -16.45
CA PHE A 77 -3.98 53.59 -16.78
C PHE A 77 -4.48 53.78 -18.23
N PHE A 78 -4.30 52.79 -19.10
CA PHE A 78 -4.51 52.93 -20.55
C PHE A 78 -5.53 51.94 -21.13
N ILE A 79 -6.43 51.39 -20.30
CA ILE A 79 -7.37 50.32 -20.67
C ILE A 79 -8.75 50.62 -20.05
N SER A 80 -9.84 50.12 -20.66
CA SER A 80 -11.21 50.22 -20.15
C SER A 80 -11.42 49.50 -18.81
N ASP A 81 -12.44 49.92 -18.07
CA ASP A 81 -12.79 49.41 -16.73
C ASP A 81 -12.95 47.87 -16.72
N ASP A 82 -13.59 47.27 -17.74
CA ASP A 82 -13.80 45.82 -17.84
C ASP A 82 -12.52 44.97 -17.88
N LEU A 83 -11.41 45.54 -18.36
CA LEU A 83 -10.11 44.85 -18.47
C LEU A 83 -9.15 45.25 -17.35
N GLN A 84 -9.50 46.26 -16.56
CA GLN A 84 -8.68 46.79 -15.46
C GLN A 84 -8.54 45.76 -14.34
N ASP A 85 -9.61 45.05 -13.97
CA ASP A 85 -9.61 44.05 -12.89
C ASP A 85 -8.67 42.88 -13.16
N SER A 86 -8.62 42.40 -14.41
CA SER A 86 -7.70 41.34 -14.82
C SER A 86 -6.24 41.80 -14.68
N ARG A 87 -5.93 43.05 -15.04
CA ARG A 87 -4.59 43.63 -14.92
C ARG A 87 -4.21 43.87 -13.46
N LEU A 88 -5.12 44.37 -12.64
CA LEU A 88 -4.94 44.50 -11.19
C LEU A 88 -4.68 43.15 -10.52
N THR A 89 -5.38 42.10 -10.96
CA THR A 89 -5.15 40.73 -10.49
C THR A 89 -3.74 40.23 -10.84
N GLN A 90 -3.28 40.47 -12.07
CA GLN A 90 -1.90 40.13 -12.45
C GLN A 90 -0.87 40.97 -11.69
N GLN A 91 -1.09 42.27 -11.49
CA GLN A 91 -0.23 43.12 -10.69
C GLN A 91 -0.09 42.57 -9.26
N LYS A 92 -1.21 42.33 -8.56
CA LYS A 92 -1.23 41.74 -7.21
C LYS A 92 -0.46 40.42 -7.16
N LYS A 93 -0.63 39.56 -8.18
CA LYS A 93 0.12 38.31 -8.32
C LYS A 93 1.63 38.55 -8.38
N TYR A 94 2.11 39.43 -9.25
CA TYR A 94 3.56 39.67 -9.41
C TYR A 94 4.17 40.46 -8.24
N THR A 95 3.44 41.38 -7.61
CA THR A 95 3.86 42.04 -6.35
C THR A 95 3.98 41.02 -5.20
N SER A 96 3.07 40.04 -5.15
CA SER A 96 3.15 38.93 -4.19
C SER A 96 4.39 38.07 -4.45
N ILE A 97 4.70 37.77 -5.71
CA ILE A 97 5.92 37.04 -6.10
C ILE A 97 7.19 37.84 -5.74
N PHE A 98 7.23 39.14 -6.06
CA PHE A 98 8.35 40.03 -5.72
C PHE A 98 8.67 39.98 -4.22
N SER A 99 7.67 40.22 -3.38
CA SER A 99 7.84 40.22 -1.92
C SER A 99 8.26 38.85 -1.37
N LYS A 100 7.84 37.74 -1.99
CA LYS A 100 8.33 36.39 -1.64
C LYS A 100 9.82 36.24 -1.95
N ASN A 101 10.27 36.70 -3.12
CA ASN A 101 11.68 36.58 -3.51
C ASN A 101 12.58 37.53 -2.73
N LEU A 102 12.08 38.69 -2.31
CA LEU A 102 12.79 39.59 -1.41
C LEU A 102 13.09 38.91 -0.06
N TYR A 103 12.11 38.19 0.50
CA TYR A 103 12.31 37.37 1.70
C TYR A 103 13.38 36.28 1.49
N SER A 104 13.42 35.64 0.32
CA SER A 104 14.46 34.65 -0.03
C SER A 104 15.87 35.21 0.16
N LEU A 105 16.10 36.44 -0.28
CA LEU A 105 17.41 37.11 -0.18
C LEU A 105 17.78 37.43 1.26
N PHE A 106 16.84 37.95 2.06
CA PHE A 106 17.08 38.17 3.49
C PHE A 106 17.37 36.87 4.24
N ALA A 107 16.69 35.78 3.88
CA ALA A 107 16.88 34.48 4.49
C ALA A 107 18.09 33.70 3.91
N SER A 108 18.78 34.22 2.88
CA SER A 108 19.79 33.48 2.12
C SER A 108 20.96 32.98 2.96
N LEU A 109 21.45 33.79 3.90
CA LEU A 109 22.52 33.41 4.84
C LEU A 109 22.11 32.24 5.73
N VAL A 110 20.88 32.29 6.27
CA VAL A 110 20.31 31.18 7.05
C VAL A 110 20.18 29.93 6.18
N GLY A 111 19.79 30.10 4.91
CA GLY A 111 19.67 29.03 3.95
C GLY A 111 21.01 28.40 3.53
N LEU A 112 22.15 29.07 3.64
CA LEU A 112 23.45 28.42 3.44
C LEU A 112 23.73 27.37 4.53
N VAL A 113 23.28 27.63 5.75
CA VAL A 113 23.38 26.68 6.87
C VAL A 113 22.27 25.65 6.82
N PHE A 114 21.03 26.08 6.54
CA PHE A 114 19.81 25.25 6.50
C PHE A 114 19.04 25.41 5.18
N PRO A 115 19.53 24.86 4.04
CA PRO A 115 18.93 25.09 2.72
C PRO A 115 17.44 24.76 2.64
N LYS A 116 17.03 23.64 3.28
CA LYS A 116 15.63 23.20 3.30
C LYS A 116 14.73 24.18 4.03
N LEU A 117 15.23 24.90 5.05
CA LEU A 117 14.40 25.84 5.81
C LEU A 117 13.89 26.97 4.90
N VAL A 118 14.72 27.46 3.99
CA VAL A 118 14.34 28.53 3.07
C VAL A 118 13.71 27.98 1.81
N ALA A 119 14.35 27.00 1.15
CA ALA A 119 13.90 26.46 -0.13
C ALA A 119 12.51 25.81 -0.04
N PHE A 120 12.14 25.22 1.10
CA PHE A 120 10.82 24.61 1.30
C PHE A 120 9.65 25.57 1.08
N TYR A 121 9.86 26.87 1.32
CA TYR A 121 8.82 27.88 1.06
C TYR A 121 8.53 28.08 -0.44
N PHE A 122 9.49 27.70 -1.29
CA PHE A 122 9.48 27.85 -2.75
C PHE A 122 9.31 26.51 -3.48
N THR A 123 9.10 25.41 -2.76
CA THR A 123 8.82 24.12 -3.38
C THR A 123 7.62 24.26 -4.33
N PRO A 124 7.76 23.83 -5.60
CA PRO A 124 6.69 23.95 -6.57
C PRO A 124 5.50 23.07 -6.17
N ASP A 125 4.30 23.48 -6.57
CA ASP A 125 3.11 22.65 -6.44
C ASP A 125 3.31 21.33 -7.19
N LYS A 126 2.74 20.24 -6.67
CA LYS A 126 2.83 18.91 -7.29
C LYS A 126 2.17 18.96 -8.67
N SER A 127 2.87 18.50 -9.71
CA SER A 127 2.26 18.31 -11.02
C SER A 127 1.18 17.24 -10.94
N THR A 128 0.08 17.39 -11.69
CA THR A 128 -0.93 16.33 -11.84
C THR A 128 -0.28 15.08 -12.43
N THR A 129 0.00 14.09 -11.59
CA THR A 129 0.43 12.76 -11.99
C THR A 129 -0.77 11.97 -12.52
N THR A 130 -0.50 10.98 -13.36
CA THR A 130 -1.48 9.91 -13.63
C THR A 130 -1.78 9.16 -12.33
N GLY A 131 -3.04 8.76 -12.11
CA GLY A 131 -3.48 8.04 -10.91
C GLY A 131 -4.00 8.93 -9.78
N VAL A 132 -4.15 8.33 -8.59
CA VAL A 132 -4.74 8.98 -7.40
C VAL A 132 -3.80 8.83 -6.20
N GLU A 133 -3.63 9.90 -5.43
CA GLU A 133 -2.81 9.89 -4.20
C GLU A 133 -3.68 10.09 -2.95
N ALA A 134 -3.33 9.40 -1.87
CA ALA A 134 -3.90 9.66 -0.55
C ALA A 134 -3.44 11.01 0.02
N GLY A 135 -4.15 11.52 1.01
CA GLY A 135 -3.74 12.69 1.79
C GLY A 135 -2.33 12.50 2.37
N GLY A 136 -1.46 13.51 2.21
CA GLY A 136 -0.05 13.41 2.61
C GLY A 136 0.85 12.62 1.63
N SER A 137 0.31 12.11 0.51
CA SER A 137 1.02 11.48 -0.61
C SER A 137 1.87 10.24 -0.27
N TYR A 138 1.60 9.58 0.86
CA TYR A 138 2.33 8.35 1.22
C TYR A 138 1.87 7.15 0.37
N TYR A 139 0.55 6.95 0.25
CA TYR A 139 -0.02 5.95 -0.62
C TYR A 139 -0.42 6.55 -1.96
N LYS A 140 -0.15 5.80 -3.04
CA LYS A 140 -0.42 6.19 -4.41
C LYS A 140 -0.96 5.00 -5.19
N ALA A 141 -1.97 5.25 -6.02
CA ALA A 141 -2.52 4.31 -6.97
C ALA A 141 -2.30 4.88 -8.38
N ASN A 142 -1.12 4.62 -8.94
CA ASN A 142 -0.68 5.19 -10.22
C ASN A 142 -1.52 4.70 -11.42
N GLU A 143 -2.14 3.53 -11.28
CA GLU A 143 -2.94 2.86 -12.31
C GLU A 143 -4.46 3.06 -12.12
N ALA A 144 -4.87 3.74 -11.06
CA ALA A 144 -6.28 4.02 -10.84
C ALA A 144 -6.81 5.03 -11.86
N GLU A 145 -7.98 4.75 -12.42
CA GLU A 145 -8.70 5.69 -13.27
C GLU A 145 -9.49 6.66 -12.38
N LEU A 146 -9.54 7.94 -12.76
CA LEU A 146 -10.32 8.96 -12.06
C LEU A 146 -11.45 9.44 -12.99
N ARG A 147 -12.71 9.33 -12.54
CA ARG A 147 -13.88 9.91 -13.20
C ARG A 147 -14.54 10.94 -12.30
N GLN A 148 -15.12 11.97 -12.88
CA GLN A 148 -15.72 13.08 -12.15
C GLN A 148 -17.11 13.37 -12.75
N PRO A 149 -18.14 12.58 -12.40
CA PRO A 149 -19.49 12.80 -12.89
C PRO A 149 -20.06 14.12 -12.38
N GLU A 150 -20.87 14.79 -13.20
CA GLU A 150 -21.53 16.06 -12.87
C GLU A 150 -22.99 15.87 -12.46
N THR A 151 -23.62 14.75 -12.85
CA THR A 151 -25.02 14.44 -12.52
C THR A 151 -25.19 13.04 -11.93
N VAL A 152 -26.35 12.81 -11.31
CA VAL A 152 -26.75 11.50 -10.75
C VAL A 152 -26.78 10.45 -11.86
N GLU A 153 -27.30 10.79 -13.03
CA GLU A 153 -27.44 9.88 -14.18
C GLU A 153 -26.07 9.44 -14.72
N GLU A 154 -25.10 10.37 -14.80
CA GLU A 154 -23.73 10.02 -15.18
C GLU A 154 -23.08 9.07 -14.16
N LEU A 155 -23.30 9.31 -12.87
CA LEU A 155 -22.80 8.45 -11.80
C LEU A 155 -23.45 7.05 -11.85
N GLN A 156 -24.77 6.96 -12.08
CA GLN A 156 -25.45 5.68 -12.29
C GLN A 156 -24.90 4.94 -13.50
N ALA A 157 -24.70 5.62 -14.63
CA ALA A 157 -24.13 5.03 -15.84
C ALA A 157 -22.71 4.48 -15.60
N ILE A 158 -21.89 5.19 -14.81
CA ILE A 158 -20.57 4.71 -14.41
C ILE A 158 -20.66 3.43 -13.55
N ILE A 159 -21.56 3.40 -12.57
CA ILE A 159 -21.75 2.23 -11.69
C ILE A 159 -22.24 1.02 -12.50
N LEU A 160 -23.20 1.21 -13.40
CA LEU A 160 -23.71 0.16 -14.28
C LEU A 160 -22.65 -0.36 -15.26
N ASN A 161 -21.83 0.52 -15.83
CA ASN A 161 -20.73 0.13 -16.71
C ASN A 161 -19.70 -0.71 -15.95
N ALA A 162 -19.29 -0.25 -14.78
CA ALA A 162 -18.37 -0.98 -13.92
C ALA A 162 -18.94 -2.34 -13.48
N ALA A 163 -20.26 -2.44 -13.30
CA ALA A 163 -20.95 -3.71 -13.08
C ALA A 163 -20.76 -4.67 -14.26
N ALA A 164 -20.94 -4.19 -15.49
CA ALA A 164 -20.76 -4.98 -16.71
C ALA A 164 -19.30 -5.40 -16.98
N THR A 165 -18.32 -4.59 -16.60
CA THR A 165 -16.87 -4.86 -16.82
C THR A 165 -16.16 -5.48 -15.63
N ASN A 166 -16.89 -5.75 -14.54
CA ASN A 166 -16.34 -6.19 -13.27
C ASN A 166 -15.24 -5.29 -12.69
N THR A 167 -15.33 -3.97 -12.88
CA THR A 167 -14.37 -2.98 -12.38
C THR A 167 -14.75 -2.44 -11.00
N THR A 168 -13.87 -2.52 -10.01
CA THR A 168 -14.17 -1.96 -8.67
C THR A 168 -14.25 -0.44 -8.69
N ILE A 169 -15.13 0.13 -7.86
CA ILE A 169 -15.42 1.55 -7.72
C ILE A 169 -15.08 2.01 -6.30
N ILE A 170 -14.57 3.23 -6.17
CA ILE A 170 -14.37 3.86 -4.86
C ILE A 170 -14.73 5.35 -4.92
N PRO A 171 -15.66 5.84 -4.08
CA PRO A 171 -15.96 7.26 -4.03
C PRO A 171 -14.84 8.04 -3.34
N LYS A 172 -14.52 9.20 -3.91
CA LYS A 172 -13.55 10.17 -3.40
C LYS A 172 -14.23 11.52 -3.20
N GLY A 173 -14.18 11.99 -1.95
CA GLY A 173 -14.52 13.37 -1.60
C GLY A 173 -13.35 14.33 -1.81
N ALA A 174 -13.06 15.16 -0.81
CA ALA A 174 -11.93 16.12 -0.85
C ALA A 174 -10.52 15.47 -0.87
N GLY A 175 -10.39 14.14 -0.81
CA GLY A 175 -9.12 13.43 -0.90
C GLY A 175 -8.17 13.66 0.29
N ARG A 176 -8.72 13.85 1.51
CA ARG A 176 -7.94 14.21 2.70
C ARG A 176 -7.58 13.04 3.62
N SER A 177 -8.22 11.89 3.50
CA SER A 177 -7.84 10.68 4.24
C SER A 177 -6.42 10.25 3.86
N GLN A 178 -5.63 9.77 4.83
CA GLN A 178 -4.20 9.50 4.66
C GLN A 178 -3.88 8.01 4.47
N GLY A 179 -4.90 7.16 4.46
CA GLY A 179 -4.79 5.73 4.15
C GLY A 179 -5.29 5.40 2.75
N ARG A 180 -5.66 4.14 2.54
CA ARG A 180 -6.23 3.59 1.30
C ARG A 180 -7.76 3.48 1.33
N GLN A 181 -8.46 4.44 1.93
CA GLN A 181 -9.93 4.42 2.03
C GLN A 181 -10.60 4.72 0.68
N PHE A 182 -9.98 5.60 -0.13
CA PHE A 182 -10.51 6.03 -1.43
C PHE A 182 -9.61 5.63 -2.63
N ILE A 183 -8.62 4.77 -2.40
CA ILE A 183 -7.71 4.25 -3.44
C ILE A 183 -7.62 2.72 -3.32
N PRO A 184 -7.34 2.00 -4.42
CA PRO A 184 -7.15 0.55 -4.39
C PRO A 184 -5.89 0.16 -3.60
N GLU A 185 -5.79 -1.13 -3.29
CA GLU A 185 -4.57 -1.71 -2.76
C GLU A 185 -3.42 -1.62 -3.78
N GLN A 186 -2.18 -1.69 -3.30
CA GLN A 186 -1.00 -1.57 -4.15
C GLN A 186 -0.98 -2.62 -5.26
N GLY A 187 -0.65 -2.18 -6.47
CA GLY A 187 -0.58 -3.06 -7.65
C GLY A 187 -1.95 -3.45 -8.22
N LYS A 188 -3.06 -2.91 -7.68
CA LYS A 188 -4.40 -3.11 -8.24
C LYS A 188 -4.90 -1.87 -8.97
N SER A 189 -5.63 -2.12 -10.06
CA SER A 189 -6.41 -1.10 -10.74
C SER A 189 -7.81 -0.98 -10.13
N GLY A 190 -8.46 0.14 -10.40
CA GLY A 190 -9.81 0.43 -9.92
C GLY A 190 -10.24 1.81 -10.38
N LEU A 191 -11.55 2.06 -10.32
CA LEU A 191 -12.14 3.32 -10.71
C LEU A 191 -12.42 4.19 -9.47
N VAL A 192 -11.79 5.36 -9.39
CA VAL A 192 -12.03 6.35 -8.35
C VAL A 192 -13.02 7.39 -8.88
N ILE A 193 -14.08 7.65 -8.13
CA ILE A 193 -15.13 8.61 -8.49
C ILE A 193 -14.97 9.88 -7.67
N ASP A 194 -14.50 10.95 -8.31
CA ASP A 194 -14.39 12.26 -7.69
C ASP A 194 -15.76 12.96 -7.65
N LEU A 195 -16.31 13.09 -6.44
CA LEU A 195 -17.64 13.68 -6.23
C LEU A 195 -17.62 15.21 -6.15
N SER A 196 -16.47 15.88 -6.35
CA SER A 196 -16.33 17.33 -6.15
C SER A 196 -17.25 18.22 -7.02
N LYS A 197 -17.92 17.67 -8.03
CA LYS A 197 -18.95 18.36 -8.82
C LYS A 197 -20.33 18.37 -8.17
N PHE A 198 -20.61 17.44 -7.26
CA PHE A 198 -21.82 17.45 -6.41
C PHE A 198 -21.63 18.45 -5.27
N ASN A 199 -21.49 19.74 -5.56
CA ASN A 199 -21.09 20.77 -4.60
C ASN A 199 -22.19 21.79 -4.27
N SER A 200 -23.45 21.46 -4.54
CA SER A 200 -24.60 22.31 -4.21
C SER A 200 -24.77 22.47 -2.69
N VAL A 201 -25.22 23.65 -2.28
CA VAL A 201 -25.60 23.98 -0.90
C VAL A 201 -26.88 24.80 -0.94
N GLU A 202 -27.91 24.34 -0.24
CA GLU A 202 -29.20 25.02 -0.09
C GLU A 202 -29.57 25.08 1.39
N ILE A 203 -29.96 26.27 1.88
CA ILE A 203 -30.27 26.52 3.30
C ILE A 203 -31.75 26.88 3.45
N HIS A 204 -32.45 26.09 4.26
CA HIS A 204 -33.82 26.35 4.70
C HIS A 204 -33.78 26.95 6.10
N THR A 205 -34.01 28.26 6.18
CA THR A 205 -33.75 29.06 7.39
C THR A 205 -34.74 28.81 8.51
N THR A 206 -36.02 28.59 8.19
CA THR A 206 -37.09 28.36 9.16
C THR A 206 -36.87 27.07 9.95
N GLU A 207 -36.56 25.98 9.25
CA GLU A 207 -36.30 24.66 9.83
C GLU A 207 -34.84 24.48 10.29
N LYS A 208 -33.96 25.42 9.92
CA LYS A 208 -32.50 25.36 10.10
C LYS A 208 -31.91 24.09 9.48
N ILE A 209 -32.26 23.80 8.23
CA ILE A 209 -31.83 22.61 7.51
C ILE A 209 -30.93 23.01 6.34
N ALA A 210 -29.88 22.22 6.08
CA ALA A 210 -29.10 22.31 4.85
C ALA A 210 -29.27 21.07 3.98
N TYR A 211 -29.48 21.26 2.68
CA TYR A 211 -29.26 20.24 1.65
C TYR A 211 -27.90 20.47 1.03
N VAL A 212 -27.03 19.46 1.12
CA VAL A 212 -25.62 19.57 0.78
C VAL A 212 -25.23 18.44 -0.16
N GLY A 213 -24.71 18.79 -1.34
CA GLY A 213 -24.16 17.83 -2.28
C GLY A 213 -22.93 17.11 -1.70
N ALA A 214 -22.71 15.86 -2.10
CA ALA A 214 -21.68 14.99 -1.54
C ALA A 214 -20.24 15.55 -1.62
N GLY A 215 -19.94 16.30 -2.67
CA GLY A 215 -18.66 16.94 -2.93
C GLY A 215 -18.48 18.31 -2.31
N ALA A 216 -19.55 18.96 -1.84
CA ALA A 216 -19.49 20.27 -1.19
C ALA A 216 -18.56 20.21 0.02
N ARG A 217 -17.74 21.24 0.22
CA ARG A 217 -16.87 21.34 1.40
C ARG A 217 -17.57 22.08 2.52
N TRP A 218 -17.12 21.86 3.75
CA TRP A 218 -17.68 22.59 4.89
C TRP A 218 -17.54 24.10 4.80
N ILE A 219 -16.50 24.62 4.12
CA ILE A 219 -16.39 26.06 3.86
C ILE A 219 -17.55 26.58 2.99
N ASP A 220 -18.03 25.78 2.04
CA ASP A 220 -19.15 26.16 1.17
C ASP A 220 -20.44 26.25 2.00
N VAL A 221 -20.66 25.26 2.88
CA VAL A 221 -21.81 25.22 3.79
C VAL A 221 -21.75 26.35 4.82
N GLN A 222 -20.59 26.60 5.43
CA GLN A 222 -20.41 27.68 6.40
C GLN A 222 -20.66 29.05 5.75
N LYS A 223 -20.12 29.32 4.55
CA LYS A 223 -20.35 30.59 3.84
C LYS A 223 -21.83 30.83 3.55
N GLU A 224 -22.58 29.80 3.16
CA GLU A 224 -24.01 29.95 2.89
C GLU A 224 -24.84 30.08 4.16
N ALA A 225 -24.60 29.22 5.16
CA ALA A 225 -25.32 29.23 6.44
C ALA A 225 -25.09 30.54 7.21
N ASP A 226 -23.89 31.11 7.16
CA ASP A 226 -23.54 32.35 7.88
C ASP A 226 -24.39 33.55 7.43
N LYS A 227 -24.78 33.63 6.15
CA LYS A 227 -25.69 34.66 5.62
C LYS A 227 -27.04 34.67 6.33
N HIS A 228 -27.42 33.53 6.87
CA HIS A 228 -28.67 33.29 7.60
C HIS A 228 -28.46 33.19 9.11
N LYS A 229 -27.25 33.53 9.62
CA LYS A 229 -26.88 33.45 11.03
C LYS A 229 -26.95 32.01 11.57
N LEU A 230 -26.68 31.04 10.71
CA LEU A 230 -26.65 29.61 11.01
C LEU A 230 -25.23 29.06 10.89
N ALA A 231 -25.01 27.90 11.49
CA ALA A 231 -23.71 27.23 11.52
C ALA A 231 -23.88 25.70 11.52
N LEU A 232 -22.82 25.01 11.10
CA LEU A 232 -22.69 23.56 11.32
C LEU A 232 -22.50 23.27 12.80
N ASP A 233 -23.21 22.27 13.33
CA ASP A 233 -23.00 21.87 14.71
C ASP A 233 -21.78 20.96 14.87
N VAL A 234 -21.71 19.91 14.05
CA VAL A 234 -20.61 18.94 14.05
C VAL A 234 -19.86 19.04 12.72
N MET A 235 -18.55 19.28 12.82
CA MET A 235 -17.60 19.21 11.72
C MET A 235 -16.20 18.97 12.27
N GLN A 236 -15.27 18.52 11.43
CA GLN A 236 -13.87 18.48 11.78
C GLN A 236 -13.39 19.90 12.14
N ALA A 237 -12.29 19.98 12.89
CA ALA A 237 -11.73 21.28 13.29
C ALA A 237 -11.49 22.23 12.10
N SER A 238 -11.24 21.73 10.89
CA SER A 238 -11.12 22.53 9.67
C SER A 238 -12.24 22.24 8.68
N ASN A 239 -12.52 23.20 7.81
CA ASN A 239 -13.61 23.19 6.86
C ASN A 239 -13.22 22.77 5.42
N VAL A 240 -12.02 22.21 5.22
CA VAL A 240 -11.51 21.79 3.90
C VAL A 240 -11.97 20.39 3.45
N PHE A 241 -12.77 19.70 4.26
CA PHE A 241 -13.27 18.36 4.01
C PHE A 241 -14.61 18.42 3.26
N SER A 242 -14.90 17.40 2.44
CA SER A 242 -16.20 17.29 1.77
C SER A 242 -17.25 16.66 2.69
N ALA A 243 -18.52 16.96 2.43
CA ALA A 243 -19.64 16.50 3.23
C ALA A 243 -19.74 14.97 3.25
N ALA A 244 -19.81 14.31 2.09
CA ALA A 244 -19.92 12.84 2.05
C ALA A 244 -18.68 12.12 2.58
N GLY A 245 -17.48 12.67 2.39
CA GLY A 245 -16.26 12.11 2.99
C GLY A 245 -16.29 12.15 4.52
N SER A 246 -16.93 13.18 5.07
CA SER A 246 -17.09 13.35 6.51
C SER A 246 -18.16 12.40 7.07
N VAL A 247 -19.24 12.17 6.33
CA VAL A 247 -20.25 11.15 6.67
C VAL A 247 -19.67 9.74 6.61
N GLY A 248 -18.96 9.41 5.53
CA GLY A 248 -18.34 8.08 5.36
C GLY A 248 -17.35 7.73 6.46
N THR A 249 -16.77 8.71 7.14
CA THR A 249 -15.85 8.52 8.27
C THR A 249 -16.51 8.72 9.63
N ASN A 250 -17.80 9.02 9.65
CA ASN A 250 -18.60 9.44 10.80
C ASN A 250 -17.83 10.35 11.77
N ILE A 251 -17.39 11.49 11.26
CA ILE A 251 -16.50 12.38 12.02
C ILE A 251 -17.12 12.86 13.33
N HIS A 252 -16.25 13.34 14.22
CA HIS A 252 -16.62 14.16 15.37
C HIS A 252 -15.92 15.53 15.30
N GLY A 253 -16.29 16.41 16.22
CA GLY A 253 -15.79 17.79 16.28
C GLY A 253 -15.53 18.25 17.72
N TRP A 254 -15.73 19.56 17.97
CA TRP A 254 -15.63 20.13 19.32
C TRP A 254 -16.98 20.22 20.03
N SER A 255 -18.10 19.96 19.32
CA SER A 255 -19.45 19.91 19.88
C SER A 255 -19.66 18.62 20.65
N HIS A 256 -19.29 18.64 21.94
CA HIS A 256 -19.32 17.48 22.84
C HIS A 256 -20.74 16.96 23.13
N LYS A 257 -21.78 17.80 22.99
CA LYS A 257 -23.18 17.40 23.21
C LYS A 257 -23.74 16.57 22.05
N SER A 258 -23.45 16.98 20.82
CA SER A 258 -23.94 16.31 19.61
C SER A 258 -23.07 15.13 19.19
N GLY A 259 -21.78 15.16 19.53
CA GLY A 259 -20.86 14.04 19.32
C GLY A 259 -20.52 13.81 17.85
N LEU A 260 -21.02 12.72 17.29
CA LEU A 260 -20.73 12.29 15.91
C LEU A 260 -21.62 13.02 14.89
N LEU A 261 -21.11 13.20 13.67
CA LEU A 261 -21.81 13.86 12.57
C LEU A 261 -23.12 13.15 12.23
N SER A 262 -23.17 11.82 12.34
CA SER A 262 -24.39 11.05 12.09
C SER A 262 -25.59 11.51 12.92
N ASN A 263 -25.36 12.13 14.09
CA ASN A 263 -26.43 12.62 14.96
C ASN A 263 -27.09 13.91 14.44
N THR A 264 -26.47 14.60 13.48
CA THR A 264 -27.02 15.81 12.86
C THR A 264 -27.62 15.56 11.48
N ILE A 265 -27.53 14.34 10.96
CA ILE A 265 -28.04 13.99 9.62
C ILE A 265 -29.50 13.56 9.75
N LEU A 266 -30.35 14.19 8.94
CA LEU A 266 -31.78 13.89 8.86
C LEU A 266 -32.08 12.88 7.74
N GLU A 267 -31.31 12.93 6.66
CA GLU A 267 -31.51 12.09 5.47
C GLU A 267 -30.24 12.08 4.60
N MET A 268 -30.02 10.99 3.86
CA MET A 268 -29.00 10.87 2.82
C MET A 268 -29.64 10.31 1.54
N GLU A 269 -29.19 10.80 0.39
CA GLU A 269 -29.44 10.15 -0.90
C GLU A 269 -28.17 9.40 -1.29
N ILE A 270 -28.32 8.12 -1.64
CA ILE A 270 -27.23 7.25 -2.04
C ILE A 270 -27.52 6.57 -3.38
N ILE A 271 -26.49 6.21 -4.12
CA ILE A 271 -26.57 5.23 -5.20
C ILE A 271 -25.93 3.93 -4.74
N ASN A 272 -26.69 2.84 -4.77
CA ASN A 272 -26.24 1.51 -4.35
C ASN A 272 -25.38 0.81 -5.43
N ALA A 273 -24.92 -0.42 -5.15
CA ALA A 273 -24.06 -1.17 -6.08
C ALA A 273 -24.77 -1.60 -7.38
N LYS A 274 -26.11 -1.57 -7.39
CA LYS A 274 -26.95 -1.84 -8.57
C LYS A 274 -27.23 -0.59 -9.40
N GLY A 275 -26.76 0.58 -8.96
CA GLY A 275 -27.01 1.86 -9.63
C GLY A 275 -28.37 2.49 -9.29
N GLU A 276 -29.07 2.01 -8.26
CA GLU A 276 -30.36 2.53 -7.84
C GLU A 276 -30.20 3.69 -6.85
N LEU A 277 -30.99 4.75 -7.01
CA LEU A 277 -31.03 5.88 -6.08
C LEU A 277 -31.96 5.55 -4.91
N GLU A 278 -31.46 5.65 -3.69
CA GLU A 278 -32.19 5.36 -2.45
C GLU A 278 -32.08 6.50 -1.45
N THR A 279 -33.17 6.75 -0.72
CA THR A 279 -33.22 7.70 0.39
C THR A 279 -33.07 6.96 1.72
N VAL A 280 -32.05 7.31 2.50
CA VAL A 280 -31.68 6.65 3.75
C VAL A 280 -31.83 7.63 4.93
N LYS A 281 -32.73 7.32 5.85
CA LYS A 281 -32.99 8.08 7.10
C LYS A 281 -32.39 7.38 8.33
N PRO A 282 -32.25 8.04 9.49
CA PRO A 282 -31.61 7.45 10.68
C PRO A 282 -32.19 6.13 11.21
N ASP A 283 -33.45 5.83 10.91
CA ASP A 283 -34.15 4.59 11.23
C ASP A 283 -33.94 3.47 10.19
N HIS A 284 -33.42 3.81 9.02
CA HIS A 284 -33.12 2.87 7.96
C HIS A 284 -31.87 2.03 8.28
N PRO A 285 -31.88 0.70 8.09
CA PRO A 285 -30.73 -0.16 8.43
C PRO A 285 -29.41 0.20 7.74
N LEU A 286 -29.47 0.75 6.52
CA LEU A 286 -28.27 1.21 5.80
C LEU A 286 -27.62 2.46 6.40
N PHE A 287 -28.32 3.23 7.23
CA PHE A 287 -27.82 4.52 7.70
C PHE A 287 -26.49 4.40 8.45
N SER A 288 -26.40 3.48 9.41
CA SER A 288 -25.16 3.24 10.18
C SER A 288 -24.09 2.45 9.42
N LEU A 289 -24.45 1.86 8.28
CA LEU A 289 -23.51 1.24 7.34
C LEU A 289 -22.93 2.27 6.37
N ILE A 290 -23.66 3.34 6.05
CA ILE A 290 -23.14 4.44 5.23
C ILE A 290 -22.34 5.42 6.10
N ALA A 291 -22.90 5.85 7.24
CA ALA A 291 -22.22 6.71 8.20
C ALA A 291 -21.14 5.93 8.97
N GLY A 292 -19.88 6.15 8.61
CA GLY A 292 -18.74 5.37 9.13
C GLY A 292 -18.39 4.15 8.28
N GLY A 293 -19.08 3.94 7.15
CA GLY A 293 -18.86 2.82 6.23
C GLY A 293 -17.74 2.99 5.22
N LEU A 294 -17.04 4.14 5.25
CA LEU A 294 -15.90 4.45 4.39
C LEU A 294 -16.19 4.32 2.88
N GLY A 295 -17.45 4.54 2.48
CA GLY A 295 -17.89 4.45 1.08
C GLY A 295 -18.08 3.03 0.54
N LEU A 296 -18.08 2.01 1.41
CA LEU A 296 -18.22 0.60 1.01
C LEU A 296 -19.67 0.17 0.72
N PHE A 297 -20.67 0.92 1.19
CA PHE A 297 -22.08 0.50 1.12
C PHE A 297 -22.93 1.32 0.14
N GLY A 298 -22.31 2.25 -0.60
CA GLY A 298 -23.00 3.12 -1.54
C GLY A 298 -22.28 4.46 -1.73
N VAL A 299 -22.66 5.18 -2.78
CA VAL A 299 -22.14 6.52 -3.08
C VAL A 299 -23.17 7.56 -2.69
N ILE A 300 -22.87 8.35 -1.66
CA ILE A 300 -23.72 9.49 -1.26
C ILE A 300 -23.71 10.53 -2.38
N THR A 301 -24.87 11.04 -2.76
CA THR A 301 -25.04 12.15 -3.73
C THR A 301 -25.45 13.45 -3.03
N ARG A 302 -26.29 13.36 -2.00
CA ARG A 302 -26.80 14.52 -1.22
C ARG A 302 -27.05 14.14 0.25
N ILE A 303 -26.91 15.11 1.14
CA ILE A 303 -27.14 14.99 2.58
C ILE A 303 -28.09 16.10 3.01
N LYS A 304 -29.10 15.76 3.81
CA LYS A 304 -29.94 16.69 4.56
C LYS A 304 -29.48 16.70 6.01
N LEU A 305 -29.05 17.84 6.52
CA LEU A 305 -28.50 17.95 7.88
C LEU A 305 -29.08 19.14 8.65
N GLN A 306 -29.17 18.96 9.97
CA GLN A 306 -29.61 19.98 10.91
C GLN A 306 -28.48 20.99 11.16
N LEU A 307 -28.82 22.28 11.09
CA LEU A 307 -27.98 23.41 11.45
C LEU A 307 -28.34 23.93 12.85
N VAL A 308 -27.42 24.69 13.42
CA VAL A 308 -27.60 25.42 14.69
C VAL A 308 -27.46 26.91 14.47
N ASP A 309 -27.84 27.69 15.48
CA ASP A 309 -27.60 29.12 15.48
C ASP A 309 -26.10 29.44 15.50
N ASN A 310 -25.70 30.44 14.72
CA ASN A 310 -24.36 30.99 14.77
C ASN A 310 -24.25 31.97 15.94
N GLU A 311 -24.01 31.41 17.11
CA GLU A 311 -23.90 32.14 18.37
C GLU A 311 -22.51 32.78 18.54
N LEU A 312 -22.45 33.89 19.30
CA LEU A 312 -21.18 34.42 19.81
C LEU A 312 -20.71 33.57 20.97
N LEU A 313 -19.47 33.11 20.90
CA LEU A 313 -18.85 32.27 21.90
C LEU A 313 -17.56 32.92 22.40
N THR A 314 -17.42 32.95 23.72
CA THR A 314 -16.21 33.42 24.39
C THR A 314 -15.35 32.22 24.78
N GLU A 315 -14.07 32.26 24.40
CA GLU A 315 -13.06 31.27 24.80
C GLU A 315 -12.72 31.46 26.29
N LYS A 316 -12.95 30.41 27.09
CA LYS A 316 -12.58 30.33 28.51
C LYS A 316 -11.76 29.09 28.76
N SER A 317 -10.55 29.29 29.24
CA SER A 317 -9.56 28.25 29.44
C SER A 317 -9.12 28.15 30.88
N VAL A 318 -8.88 26.92 31.34
CA VAL A 318 -8.35 26.61 32.66
C VAL A 318 -7.30 25.52 32.55
N GLU A 319 -6.25 25.63 33.34
CA GLU A 319 -5.26 24.56 33.46
C GLU A 319 -5.81 23.45 34.34
N VAL A 320 -5.82 22.22 33.82
CA VAL A 320 -6.31 21.04 34.53
C VAL A 320 -5.23 19.99 34.46
N HIS A 321 -4.92 19.34 35.58
CA HIS A 321 -3.97 18.25 35.60
C HIS A 321 -4.55 17.03 34.88
N LEU A 322 -3.71 16.26 34.15
CA LEU A 322 -4.18 15.14 33.31
C LEU A 322 -5.08 14.15 34.05
N LYS A 323 -4.68 13.77 35.28
CA LYS A 323 -5.43 12.82 36.12
C LYS A 323 -6.81 13.33 36.56
N GLU A 324 -6.97 14.66 36.59
CA GLU A 324 -8.21 15.32 36.98
C GLU A 324 -9.08 15.71 35.78
N TYR A 325 -8.55 15.57 34.55
CA TYR A 325 -9.22 16.11 33.35
C TYR A 325 -10.57 15.43 33.08
N THR A 326 -10.64 14.10 33.18
CA THR A 326 -11.90 13.36 32.98
C THR A 326 -12.94 13.75 34.02
N ASN A 327 -12.53 13.86 35.29
CA ASN A 327 -13.38 14.33 36.39
C ASN A 327 -13.89 15.76 36.14
N TYR A 328 -13.00 16.68 35.76
CA TYR A 328 -13.33 18.05 35.38
C TYR A 328 -14.32 18.09 34.21
N PHE A 329 -14.13 17.27 33.18
CA PHE A 329 -15.03 17.22 32.03
C PHE A 329 -16.43 16.81 32.44
N TYR A 330 -16.59 15.68 33.14
CA TYR A 330 -17.92 15.16 33.49
C TYR A 330 -18.67 16.02 34.52
N HIS A 331 -17.96 16.70 35.43
CA HIS A 331 -18.62 17.47 36.50
C HIS A 331 -18.70 18.98 36.23
N THR A 332 -17.87 19.52 35.34
CA THR A 332 -17.84 20.96 35.04
C THR A 332 -18.25 21.27 33.61
N VAL A 333 -17.80 20.50 32.61
CA VAL A 333 -17.99 20.84 31.19
C VAL A 333 -19.29 20.26 30.66
N LEU A 334 -19.48 18.95 30.81
CA LEU A 334 -20.63 18.24 30.24
C LEU A 334 -21.99 18.76 30.74
N PRO A 335 -22.20 19.07 32.03
CA PRO A 335 -23.47 19.60 32.52
C PRO A 335 -23.65 21.11 32.26
N GLU A 336 -22.62 21.83 31.82
CA GLU A 336 -22.71 23.29 31.61
C GLU A 336 -23.49 23.60 30.33
N GLU A 337 -24.67 24.19 30.53
CA GLU A 337 -25.57 24.51 29.44
C GLU A 337 -25.07 25.64 28.55
N LYS A 338 -24.12 26.48 28.96
CA LYS A 338 -23.54 27.54 28.12
C LYS A 338 -22.38 27.06 27.26
N THR A 339 -21.71 25.96 27.62
CA THR A 339 -20.58 25.45 26.84
C THR A 339 -21.10 24.79 25.57
N ARG A 340 -20.72 25.34 24.42
CA ARG A 340 -21.11 24.84 23.09
C ARG A 340 -20.07 23.91 22.50
N MET A 341 -18.80 24.22 22.76
CA MET A 341 -17.68 23.45 22.26
C MET A 341 -16.59 23.33 23.33
N HIS A 342 -15.89 22.19 23.32
CA HIS A 342 -14.83 21.89 24.27
C HIS A 342 -13.70 21.10 23.61
N LEU A 343 -12.48 21.37 24.05
CA LEU A 343 -11.31 20.54 23.77
C LEU A 343 -10.25 20.73 24.88
N TYR A 344 -9.31 19.79 24.97
CA TYR A 344 -8.16 19.88 25.88
C TYR A 344 -6.86 19.93 25.08
N ARG A 345 -6.16 21.06 25.12
CA ARG A 345 -4.89 21.26 24.38
C ARG A 345 -3.75 20.62 25.16
N LEU A 346 -2.96 19.76 24.52
CA LEU A 346 -1.86 19.03 25.17
C LEU A 346 -0.50 19.66 24.91
N SER A 347 0.43 19.44 25.85
CA SER A 347 1.81 19.92 25.78
C SER A 347 2.57 19.39 24.55
N LEU A 348 3.27 20.31 23.89
CA LEU A 348 4.17 20.04 22.75
C LEU A 348 5.66 20.19 23.13
N ASP A 349 6.00 20.31 24.43
CA ASP A 349 7.39 20.36 24.86
C ASP A 349 8.09 19.04 24.48
N PRO A 350 9.13 19.05 23.61
CA PRO A 350 9.81 17.84 23.18
C PRO A 350 10.43 16.99 24.31
N LYS A 351 10.57 17.55 25.53
CA LYS A 351 11.05 16.84 26.71
C LYS A 351 9.94 16.32 27.63
N ASN A 352 8.69 16.74 27.41
CA ASN A 352 7.54 16.47 28.26
C ASN A 352 6.25 16.39 27.41
N LEU A 353 6.27 15.62 26.33
CA LEU A 353 5.15 15.53 25.39
C LEU A 353 3.90 14.97 26.09
N LEU A 354 2.74 15.58 25.83
CA LEU A 354 1.43 15.18 26.34
C LEU A 354 1.26 15.19 27.87
N SER A 355 2.27 15.61 28.64
CA SER A 355 2.32 15.53 30.11
C SER A 355 1.44 16.55 30.86
N SER A 356 0.93 17.56 30.18
CA SER A 356 0.04 18.58 30.73
C SER A 356 -0.87 19.13 29.64
N GLY A 357 -1.91 19.86 30.03
CA GLY A 357 -2.81 20.49 29.09
C GLY A 357 -3.69 21.58 29.66
N VAL A 358 -4.39 22.26 28.77
CA VAL A 358 -5.31 23.35 29.07
C VAL A 358 -6.69 23.00 28.53
N ALA A 359 -7.70 22.99 29.40
CA ALA A 359 -9.09 22.82 29.01
C ALA A 359 -9.58 24.13 28.40
N VAL A 360 -10.18 24.05 27.22
CA VAL A 360 -10.67 25.20 26.45
C VAL A 360 -12.16 25.03 26.21
N ASN A 361 -12.96 25.90 26.82
CA ASN A 361 -14.41 25.94 26.71
C ASN A 361 -14.80 27.13 25.83
N TYR A 362 -15.70 26.92 24.86
CA TYR A 362 -16.33 28.00 24.11
C TYR A 362 -17.76 28.15 24.61
N ASN A 363 -17.96 29.19 25.43
CA ASN A 363 -19.21 29.44 26.13
C ASN A 363 -20.03 30.49 25.38
N LYS A 364 -21.34 30.27 25.27
CA LYS A 364 -22.26 31.28 24.73
C LYS A 364 -22.13 32.60 25.49
N ASP A 365 -22.03 33.70 24.75
CA ASP A 365 -21.88 35.04 25.29
C ASP A 365 -23.24 35.63 25.69
N GLY A 366 -23.60 35.47 26.97
CA GLY A 366 -24.90 35.90 27.49
C GLY A 366 -26.08 35.29 26.72
N ASP A 367 -27.09 36.12 26.45
CA ASP A 367 -28.25 35.78 25.62
C ASP A 367 -28.08 36.29 24.18
N SER A 368 -26.85 36.37 23.67
CA SER A 368 -26.58 36.92 22.33
C SER A 368 -27.47 36.23 21.29
N PRO A 369 -28.18 37.00 20.44
CA PRO A 369 -28.93 36.41 19.34
C PRO A 369 -27.97 35.75 18.34
N PRO A 370 -28.48 34.91 17.42
CA PRO A 370 -27.68 34.43 16.30
C PRO A 370 -27.17 35.64 15.49
N VAL A 371 -25.90 35.60 15.10
CA VAL A 371 -25.24 36.69 14.37
C VAL A 371 -24.56 36.16 13.10
N GLN A 372 -24.38 37.06 12.15
CA GLN A 372 -23.53 36.81 10.99
C GLN A 372 -22.08 37.08 11.39
N THR A 373 -21.12 36.36 10.80
CA THR A 373 -19.70 36.57 11.09
C THR A 373 -19.22 37.88 10.45
N ILE A 374 -18.58 38.74 11.24
CA ILE A 374 -18.05 40.04 10.77
C ILE A 374 -16.56 40.18 11.16
N PRO A 375 -15.64 40.44 10.21
CA PRO A 375 -15.88 40.43 8.76
C PRO A 375 -16.30 39.03 8.27
N ASN A 376 -16.98 38.97 7.13
CA ASN A 376 -17.44 37.71 6.53
C ASN A 376 -16.32 36.65 6.49
N LEU A 377 -16.69 35.37 6.62
CA LEU A 377 -15.76 34.25 6.56
C LEU A 377 -14.87 34.33 5.32
N VAL A 378 -13.57 34.52 5.54
CA VAL A 378 -12.58 34.54 4.47
C VAL A 378 -11.98 33.16 4.36
N GLU A 379 -12.04 32.57 3.16
CA GLU A 379 -11.37 31.31 2.89
C GLU A 379 -9.86 31.47 3.06
N GLU A 380 -9.25 30.57 3.84
CA GLU A 380 -7.81 30.60 4.04
C GLU A 380 -7.11 30.31 2.71
N ASN A 381 -6.21 31.20 2.28
CA ASN A 381 -5.42 30.99 1.07
C ASN A 381 -4.72 29.61 1.07
N ASP A 382 -4.45 29.09 -0.13
CA ASP A 382 -3.63 27.88 -0.29
C ASP A 382 -2.26 28.06 0.39
N GLY A 383 -1.99 27.20 1.37
CA GLY A 383 -0.78 27.26 2.20
C GLY A 383 -0.86 28.24 3.39
N GLY A 384 -1.99 28.89 3.67
CA GLY A 384 -2.17 29.81 4.79
C GLY A 384 -1.32 31.09 4.72
N THR A 385 -1.21 31.81 5.84
CA THR A 385 -0.44 33.07 5.88
C THR A 385 1.07 32.81 5.78
N ARG A 386 1.82 33.76 5.20
CA ARG A 386 3.28 33.64 5.04
C ARG A 386 3.98 33.46 6.38
N PHE A 387 3.55 34.22 7.40
CA PHE A 387 4.09 34.15 8.74
C PHE A 387 3.84 32.78 9.38
N ASN A 388 2.61 32.25 9.27
CA ASN A 388 2.28 30.92 9.79
C ASN A 388 3.13 29.83 9.12
N ARG A 389 3.33 29.91 7.80
CA ARG A 389 4.20 28.96 7.07
C ARG A 389 5.63 28.97 7.58
N ILE A 390 6.21 30.16 7.83
CA ILE A 390 7.58 30.30 8.34
C ILE A 390 7.66 29.71 9.75
N LEU A 391 6.74 30.09 10.64
CA LEU A 391 6.72 29.64 12.03
C LEU A 391 6.54 28.12 12.13
N ILE A 392 5.60 27.55 11.38
CA ILE A 392 5.38 26.10 11.31
C ILE A 392 6.63 25.41 10.75
N ASN A 393 7.24 25.93 9.68
CA ASN A 393 8.45 25.33 9.10
C ASN A 393 9.64 25.34 10.07
N LEU A 394 9.77 26.37 10.90
CA LEU A 394 10.72 26.40 12.01
C LEU A 394 10.39 25.35 13.08
N ALA A 395 9.12 25.26 13.50
CA ALA A 395 8.63 24.29 14.47
C ALA A 395 8.81 22.82 14.01
N ARG A 396 8.74 22.53 12.71
CA ARG A 396 9.05 21.21 12.14
C ARG A 396 10.47 20.75 12.46
N ARG A 397 11.42 21.69 12.58
CA ARG A 397 12.86 21.42 12.56
C ARG A 397 13.55 21.70 13.89
N ILE A 398 12.99 22.59 14.70
CA ILE A 398 13.66 23.14 15.87
C ILE A 398 12.78 22.94 17.12
N GLY A 399 13.23 22.04 18.00
CA GLY A 399 12.47 21.65 19.19
C GLY A 399 12.20 22.80 20.18
N TRP A 400 13.15 23.72 20.38
CA TRP A 400 12.95 24.86 21.28
C TRP A 400 11.90 25.85 20.74
N ILE A 401 11.73 25.95 19.41
CA ILE A 401 10.68 26.77 18.79
C ILE A 401 9.32 26.12 19.03
N ARG A 402 9.20 24.79 18.95
CA ARG A 402 7.96 24.08 19.33
C ARG A 402 7.58 24.34 20.78
N LYS A 403 8.56 24.26 21.69
CA LYS A 403 8.36 24.58 23.10
C LYS A 403 7.85 26.02 23.29
N LYS A 404 8.51 27.01 22.66
CA LYS A 404 8.09 28.41 22.74
C LYS A 404 6.72 28.67 22.13
N TYR A 405 6.40 28.00 21.02
CA TYR A 405 5.09 28.05 20.41
C TYR A 405 4.01 27.55 21.37
N TRP A 406 4.22 26.41 22.02
CA TRP A 406 3.32 25.88 23.06
C TRP A 406 3.20 26.80 24.28
N GLU A 407 4.32 27.30 24.81
CA GLU A 407 4.32 28.24 25.95
C GLU A 407 3.53 29.52 25.63
N GLY A 408 3.67 30.04 24.41
CA GLY A 408 2.91 31.20 23.93
C GLY A 408 1.42 30.89 23.80
N GLU A 409 1.06 29.76 23.20
CA GLU A 409 -0.33 29.31 23.07
C GLU A 409 -0.98 29.11 24.45
N ARG A 410 -0.30 28.40 25.36
CA ARG A 410 -0.75 28.19 26.75
C ARG A 410 -0.97 29.51 27.47
N SER A 411 -0.03 30.44 27.38
CA SER A 411 -0.14 31.75 28.04
C SER A 411 -1.30 32.57 27.47
N ARG A 412 -1.50 32.54 26.15
CA ARG A 412 -2.66 33.19 25.47
C ARG A 412 -3.98 32.60 25.96
N LEU A 413 -4.10 31.28 25.99
CA LEU A 413 -5.32 30.59 26.43
C LEU A 413 -5.68 30.96 27.87
N LEU A 414 -4.71 30.90 28.78
CA LEU A 414 -4.92 31.19 30.21
C LEU A 414 -5.18 32.67 30.50
N ALA A 415 -4.77 33.57 29.60
CA ALA A 415 -5.08 35.00 29.73
C ALA A 415 -6.59 35.31 29.63
N ASN A 416 -7.39 34.42 29.01
CA ASN A 416 -8.86 34.51 29.00
C ASN A 416 -9.44 35.84 28.49
N ASN A 417 -8.68 36.52 27.62
CA ASN A 417 -8.98 37.84 27.06
C ASN A 417 -9.28 37.81 25.55
N SER A 418 -9.45 36.61 24.98
CA SER A 418 -9.90 36.44 23.59
C SER A 418 -11.28 37.10 23.40
N PRO A 419 -11.49 37.84 22.31
CA PRO A 419 -12.81 38.40 22.02
C PRO A 419 -13.82 37.28 21.74
N ALA A 420 -15.11 37.57 21.94
CA ALA A 420 -16.17 36.67 21.51
C ALA A 420 -16.14 36.54 19.98
N LEU A 421 -16.25 35.32 19.48
CA LEU A 421 -16.26 34.99 18.07
C LEU A 421 -17.47 34.13 17.74
N THR A 422 -17.95 34.22 16.51
CA THR A 422 -19.03 33.34 16.05
C THR A 422 -18.57 31.88 16.01
N ARG A 423 -19.50 30.93 16.14
CA ARG A 423 -19.20 29.50 15.95
C ARG A 423 -18.48 29.25 14.61
N ASN A 424 -18.96 29.84 13.52
CA ASN A 424 -18.33 29.69 12.21
C ASN A 424 -16.88 30.21 12.18
N ALA A 425 -16.60 31.35 12.82
CA ALA A 425 -15.24 31.90 12.89
C ALA A 425 -14.29 31.02 13.71
N ILE A 426 -14.77 30.44 14.80
CA ILE A 426 -13.99 29.52 15.65
C ILE A 426 -13.66 28.23 14.89
N MET A 427 -14.65 27.69 14.17
CA MET A 427 -14.54 26.47 13.37
C MET A 427 -13.86 26.72 12.01
N GLN A 428 -12.85 27.59 11.98
CA GLN A 428 -11.96 27.82 10.84
C GLN A 428 -10.52 28.14 11.30
N PRO A 429 -9.90 27.28 12.13
CA PRO A 429 -8.50 27.45 12.49
C PRO A 429 -7.62 27.39 11.23
N PRO A 430 -6.58 28.25 11.14
CA PRO A 430 -5.71 28.29 9.98
C PRO A 430 -4.83 27.05 9.92
N ILE A 431 -5.19 26.08 9.09
CA ILE A 431 -4.45 24.82 8.92
C ILE A 431 -3.77 24.69 7.57
N ASN A 432 -4.10 25.54 6.58
CA ASN A 432 -3.54 25.39 5.24
C ASN A 432 -2.02 25.57 5.23
N ALA A 433 -1.45 26.30 6.21
CA ALA A 433 0.00 26.42 6.39
C ALA A 433 0.70 25.14 6.88
N LEU A 434 -0.04 24.18 7.41
CA LEU A 434 0.47 22.84 7.69
C LEU A 434 0.66 22.07 6.38
N PHE A 435 -0.29 22.14 5.44
CA PHE A 435 -0.15 21.45 4.16
C PHE A 435 0.91 22.10 3.28
N ASN A 436 1.71 21.26 2.63
CA ASN A 436 2.81 21.71 1.80
C ASN A 436 3.02 20.77 0.60
N PRO A 437 3.58 21.26 -0.51
CA PRO A 437 3.77 20.47 -1.71
C PRO A 437 5.06 19.64 -1.71
N SER A 438 5.78 19.52 -0.58
CA SER A 438 7.00 18.72 -0.50
C SER A 438 6.73 17.27 -0.91
N VAL A 439 7.73 16.72 -1.58
CA VAL A 439 7.81 15.29 -1.90
C VAL A 439 8.69 14.55 -0.89
N SER A 440 9.44 15.26 -0.03
CA SER A 440 10.39 14.67 0.92
C SER A 440 9.91 14.63 2.36
N GLU A 441 8.83 15.35 2.69
CA GLU A 441 8.19 15.35 4.00
C GLU A 441 6.70 15.71 3.91
N ALA A 442 5.92 15.30 4.92
CA ALA A 442 4.48 15.56 5.00
C ALA A 442 4.02 15.63 6.46
N GLU A 443 2.85 16.24 6.69
CA GLU A 443 2.15 16.27 7.95
C GLU A 443 1.17 15.10 8.02
N TRP A 444 1.31 14.29 9.06
CA TRP A 444 0.45 13.14 9.30
C TRP A 444 -0.34 13.31 10.58
N LEU A 445 -1.52 12.68 10.57
CA LEU A 445 -2.46 12.68 11.66
C LEU A 445 -2.63 11.26 12.18
N GLN A 446 -2.82 11.14 13.50
CA GLN A 446 -3.30 9.94 14.17
C GLN A 446 -4.28 10.34 15.24
N GLU A 447 -5.23 9.47 15.51
CA GLU A 447 -6.21 9.69 16.55
C GLU A 447 -6.58 8.38 17.21
N TYR A 448 -6.59 8.40 18.54
CA TYR A 448 -6.80 7.25 19.40
C TYR A 448 -7.96 7.54 20.34
N PHE A 449 -8.93 6.64 20.40
CA PHE A 449 -10.13 6.76 21.21
C PHE A 449 -9.99 5.83 22.40
N VAL A 450 -9.89 6.40 23.59
CA VAL A 450 -9.67 5.63 24.83
C VAL A 450 -10.81 5.87 25.82
N PRO A 451 -11.17 4.85 26.63
CA PRO A 451 -12.12 5.01 27.72
C PRO A 451 -11.68 6.10 28.71
N PRO A 452 -12.62 6.81 29.37
CA PRO A 452 -12.31 7.88 30.31
C PRO A 452 -11.31 7.51 31.40
N GLU A 453 -11.47 6.34 32.01
CA GLU A 453 -10.63 5.84 33.11
C GLU A 453 -9.21 5.51 32.68
N GLN A 454 -8.98 5.29 31.38
CA GLN A 454 -7.67 4.93 30.82
C GLN A 454 -6.91 6.12 30.25
N LEU A 455 -7.55 7.28 30.09
CA LEU A 455 -6.98 8.42 29.35
C LEU A 455 -5.64 8.89 29.91
N ALA A 456 -5.53 9.06 31.22
CA ALA A 456 -4.32 9.62 31.84
C ALA A 456 -3.11 8.68 31.68
N ASP A 457 -3.31 7.38 31.92
CA ASP A 457 -2.25 6.37 31.79
C ASP A 457 -1.86 6.18 30.32
N PHE A 458 -2.84 6.19 29.41
CA PHE A 458 -2.59 6.16 27.97
C PHE A 458 -1.76 7.36 27.50
N LEU A 459 -2.10 8.58 27.92
CA LEU A 459 -1.35 9.79 27.54
C LEU A 459 0.10 9.76 28.05
N ALA A 460 0.33 9.24 29.26
CA ALA A 460 1.67 9.08 29.81
C ALA A 460 2.51 8.11 28.98
N ALA A 461 1.96 6.92 28.68
CA ALA A 461 2.64 5.91 27.87
C ALA A 461 2.86 6.37 26.41
N LEU A 462 1.86 6.99 25.79
CA LEU A 462 1.96 7.55 24.44
C LEU A 462 3.00 8.69 24.40
N GLY A 463 2.99 9.58 25.40
CA GLY A 463 3.97 10.66 25.51
C GLY A 463 5.41 10.13 25.55
N GLN A 464 5.66 9.09 26.35
CA GLN A 464 6.95 8.40 26.41
C GLN A 464 7.35 7.81 25.05
N LEU A 465 6.45 7.05 24.41
CA LEU A 465 6.68 6.44 23.11
C LEU A 465 7.06 7.49 22.04
N LEU A 466 6.36 8.62 22.01
CA LEU A 466 6.64 9.72 21.07
C LEU A 466 8.02 10.36 21.34
N MET A 467 8.42 10.51 22.60
CA MET A 467 9.72 11.06 22.99
C MET A 467 10.88 10.13 22.61
N GLU A 468 10.77 8.84 22.90
CA GLU A 468 11.75 7.82 22.51
C GLU A 468 11.94 7.78 20.98
N ASN A 469 10.84 7.96 20.25
CA ASN A 469 10.85 8.02 18.80
C ASN A 469 11.25 9.38 18.22
N LYS A 470 11.44 10.41 19.05
CA LYS A 470 11.79 11.80 18.66
C LYS A 470 10.78 12.38 17.65
N VAL A 471 9.49 12.16 17.90
CA VAL A 471 8.42 12.61 17.00
C VAL A 471 8.35 14.14 16.96
N ASN A 472 8.26 14.69 15.75
CA ASN A 472 8.13 16.14 15.52
C ASN A 472 6.68 16.59 15.65
N LEU A 473 6.11 16.44 16.86
CA LEU A 473 4.71 16.78 17.16
C LEU A 473 4.47 18.28 16.99
N ILE A 474 3.46 18.64 16.21
CA ILE A 474 3.08 20.02 15.87
C ILE A 474 1.76 20.42 16.54
N ASN A 475 0.87 19.46 16.79
CA ASN A 475 -0.39 19.69 17.47
C ASN A 475 -0.82 18.42 18.22
N ALA A 476 -1.40 18.60 19.40
CA ALA A 476 -2.09 17.54 20.11
C ALA A 476 -3.28 18.07 20.92
N SER A 477 -4.38 17.31 20.93
CA SER A 477 -5.58 17.65 21.68
C SER A 477 -6.38 16.42 22.08
N VAL A 478 -7.15 16.52 23.15
CA VAL A 478 -8.18 15.56 23.53
C VAL A 478 -9.57 16.15 23.24
N ARG A 479 -10.49 15.32 22.72
CA ARG A 479 -11.90 15.66 22.46
C ARG A 479 -12.80 14.56 23.00
N PHE A 480 -14.03 14.91 23.36
CA PHE A 480 -15.01 13.95 23.83
C PHE A 480 -15.84 13.38 22.68
N VAL A 481 -16.08 12.07 22.71
CA VAL A 481 -16.93 11.35 21.78
C VAL A 481 -17.89 10.48 22.58
N LYS A 482 -19.18 10.75 22.42
CA LYS A 482 -20.24 9.99 23.09
C LYS A 482 -20.31 8.56 22.55
N GLN A 483 -20.67 7.60 23.40
CA GLN A 483 -20.95 6.22 22.99
C GLN A 483 -21.89 6.16 21.78
N HIS A 484 -21.55 5.30 20.81
CA HIS A 484 -22.36 5.04 19.62
C HIS A 484 -22.08 3.61 19.12
N ASP A 485 -23.07 2.71 19.15
CA ASP A 485 -22.87 1.27 18.93
C ASP A 485 -23.49 0.73 17.63
N LYS A 486 -24.21 1.59 16.89
CA LYS A 486 -24.97 1.21 15.68
C LYS A 486 -24.12 0.83 14.48
N SER A 487 -22.90 1.36 14.38
CA SER A 487 -21.99 1.05 13.27
C SER A 487 -21.00 -0.03 13.69
N PRO A 488 -20.79 -1.09 12.88
CA PRO A 488 -19.83 -2.15 13.20
C PRO A 488 -18.38 -1.66 13.24
N LEU A 489 -18.09 -0.49 12.66
CA LEU A 489 -16.78 0.18 12.69
C LEU A 489 -16.77 1.40 13.63
N SER A 490 -17.64 1.42 14.65
CA SER A 490 -17.66 2.53 15.60
C SER A 490 -16.39 2.60 16.44
N VAL A 491 -15.92 3.82 16.68
CA VAL A 491 -14.79 4.14 17.56
C VAL A 491 -15.15 4.16 19.05
N ALA A 492 -16.45 4.17 19.38
CA ALA A 492 -16.98 4.26 20.74
C ALA A 492 -18.14 3.25 20.95
N PRO A 493 -17.92 1.94 20.77
CA PRO A 493 -19.00 0.97 20.70
C PRO A 493 -19.66 0.64 22.06
N ASP A 494 -18.94 0.74 23.17
CA ASP A 494 -19.39 0.21 24.48
C ASP A 494 -19.51 1.26 25.59
N SER A 495 -18.87 2.42 25.41
CA SER A 495 -18.87 3.54 26.35
C SER A 495 -18.34 4.80 25.66
N ASP A 496 -18.45 5.93 26.35
CA ASP A 496 -17.84 7.18 25.91
C ASP A 496 -16.34 7.03 25.66
N ARG A 497 -15.80 7.91 24.83
CA ARG A 497 -14.38 7.93 24.47
C ARG A 497 -13.82 9.33 24.53
N PHE A 498 -12.54 9.41 24.89
CA PHE A 498 -11.72 10.58 24.67
C PHE A 498 -10.80 10.33 23.48
N ALA A 499 -10.95 11.15 22.45
CA ALA A 499 -10.18 11.11 21.22
C ALA A 499 -8.90 11.95 21.37
N VAL A 500 -7.75 11.29 21.43
CA VAL A 500 -6.41 11.89 21.47
C VAL A 500 -5.91 12.07 20.04
N VAL A 501 -5.92 13.31 19.56
CA VAL A 501 -5.51 13.70 18.21
C VAL A 501 -4.06 14.15 18.21
N LEU A 502 -3.26 13.60 17.29
CA LEU A 502 -1.87 14.00 17.05
C LEU A 502 -1.71 14.51 15.63
N CYS A 503 -0.95 15.58 15.45
CA CYS A 503 -0.44 16.02 14.16
C CYS A 503 1.08 16.20 14.26
N TRP A 504 1.84 15.57 13.37
CA TRP A 504 3.30 15.69 13.36
C TRP A 504 3.86 15.79 11.94
N ASN A 505 5.07 16.33 11.83
CA ASN A 505 5.80 16.36 10.57
C ASN A 505 6.73 15.14 10.44
N GLN A 506 6.73 14.53 9.25
CA GLN A 506 7.47 13.30 8.97
C GLN A 506 8.25 13.37 7.66
N SER A 507 9.46 12.83 7.64
CA SER A 507 10.22 12.62 6.40
C SER A 507 9.70 11.40 5.63
N LEU A 508 9.61 11.53 4.31
CA LEU A 508 9.27 10.45 3.39
C LEU A 508 10.50 9.62 2.96
N GLN A 509 11.67 9.84 3.58
CA GLN A 509 12.78 8.90 3.50
C GLN A 509 12.35 7.54 4.05
N LEU A 510 12.79 6.49 3.39
CA LEU A 510 12.34 5.13 3.60
C LEU A 510 12.67 4.58 5.00
N ALA A 511 13.90 4.75 5.48
CA ALA A 511 14.30 4.40 6.85
C ALA A 511 13.49 5.18 7.90
N LYS A 512 13.07 6.42 7.58
CA LYS A 512 12.26 7.24 8.47
C LYS A 512 10.80 6.83 8.45
N THR A 513 10.24 6.44 7.30
CA THR A 513 8.86 5.95 7.21
C THR A 513 8.71 4.60 7.90
N VAL A 514 9.70 3.69 7.78
CA VAL A 514 9.74 2.44 8.55
C VAL A 514 9.72 2.70 10.06
N LYS A 515 10.55 3.63 10.55
CA LYS A 515 10.51 4.03 11.97
C LYS A 515 9.11 4.49 12.39
N VAL A 516 8.42 5.25 11.52
CA VAL A 516 7.07 5.71 11.81
C VAL A 516 6.04 4.59 11.82
N LYS A 517 6.09 3.67 10.85
CA LYS A 517 5.21 2.50 10.85
C LYS A 517 5.28 1.75 12.18
N LYS A 518 6.50 1.53 12.69
CA LYS A 518 6.73 0.79 13.95
C LYS A 518 6.06 1.46 15.15
N TRP A 519 6.37 2.73 15.41
CA TRP A 519 5.79 3.38 16.60
C TRP A 519 4.29 3.62 16.46
N ILE A 520 3.75 3.79 15.25
CA ILE A 520 2.28 3.85 15.08
C ILE A 520 1.65 2.50 15.42
N ARG A 521 2.22 1.37 14.97
CA ARG A 521 1.74 0.04 15.36
C ARG A 521 1.79 -0.15 16.87
N GLU A 522 2.87 0.28 17.51
CA GLU A 522 3.01 0.25 18.97
C GLU A 522 1.98 1.14 19.68
N ALA A 523 1.70 2.34 19.16
CA ALA A 523 0.66 3.22 19.69
C ALA A 523 -0.75 2.64 19.50
N GLN A 524 -1.02 1.94 18.40
CA GLN A 524 -2.28 1.24 18.16
C GLN A 524 -2.45 0.04 19.10
N GLU A 525 -1.39 -0.74 19.32
CA GLU A 525 -1.39 -1.80 20.32
C GLU A 525 -1.60 -1.28 21.73
N LEU A 526 -0.92 -0.17 22.08
CA LEU A 526 -1.13 0.54 23.33
C LEU A 526 -2.59 0.97 23.47
N THR A 527 -3.21 1.46 22.41
CA THR A 527 -4.63 1.88 22.40
C THR A 527 -5.55 0.69 22.67
N VAL A 528 -5.36 -0.43 21.98
CA VAL A 528 -6.16 -1.65 22.16
C VAL A 528 -5.98 -2.23 23.57
N LYS A 529 -4.76 -2.21 24.10
CA LYS A 529 -4.46 -2.64 25.48
C LYS A 529 -5.25 -1.81 26.52
N HIS A 530 -5.52 -0.55 26.24
CA HIS A 530 -6.33 0.33 27.07
C HIS A 530 -7.84 0.29 26.71
N GLY A 531 -8.32 -0.75 26.02
CA GLY A 531 -9.74 -0.91 25.66
C GLY A 531 -10.24 0.09 24.61
N GLY A 532 -9.32 0.73 23.89
CA GLY A 532 -9.61 1.75 22.90
C GLY A 532 -9.63 1.26 21.45
N ALA A 533 -9.96 2.17 20.54
CA ALA A 533 -9.87 2.02 19.09
C ALA A 533 -9.11 3.20 18.47
N TYR A 534 -8.72 3.12 17.20
CA TYR A 534 -7.97 4.18 16.52
C TYR A 534 -8.62 4.57 15.19
N TYR A 535 -8.45 5.83 14.80
CA TYR A 535 -9.22 6.40 13.69
C TYR A 535 -8.84 5.82 12.33
N LEU A 536 -9.83 5.25 11.64
CA LEU A 536 -9.66 4.56 10.37
C LEU A 536 -9.27 5.44 9.16
N PRO A 537 -9.56 6.76 9.09
CA PRO A 537 -9.19 7.64 7.96
C PRO A 537 -7.70 7.94 7.81
N TYR A 538 -6.86 7.53 8.76
CA TYR A 538 -5.41 7.74 8.71
C TYR A 538 -4.68 6.53 8.12
N GLN A 539 -3.39 6.36 8.44
CA GLN A 539 -2.56 5.36 7.78
C GLN A 539 -2.91 3.92 8.16
N HIS A 540 -2.85 3.02 7.17
CA HIS A 540 -3.19 1.61 7.31
C HIS A 540 -1.98 0.75 7.65
N VAL A 541 -1.32 1.11 8.74
CA VAL A 541 -0.11 0.41 9.22
C VAL A 541 -0.40 -0.69 10.23
N SER A 542 -1.62 -0.74 10.78
CA SER A 542 -2.00 -1.72 11.79
C SER A 542 -1.95 -3.14 11.25
N ALA A 543 -1.60 -4.09 12.12
CA ALA A 543 -1.76 -5.50 11.81
C ALA A 543 -3.26 -5.83 11.71
N PRO A 544 -3.69 -6.72 10.81
CA PRO A 544 -5.06 -7.20 10.76
C PRO A 544 -5.57 -7.70 12.13
N GLU A 545 -4.72 -8.37 12.91
CA GLU A 545 -5.06 -8.92 14.23
C GLU A 545 -5.32 -7.80 15.26
N THR A 546 -4.49 -6.75 15.24
CA THR A 546 -4.69 -5.55 16.07
C THR A 546 -5.98 -4.84 15.68
N PHE A 547 -6.25 -4.73 14.37
CA PHE A 547 -7.48 -4.16 13.85
C PHE A 547 -8.72 -4.92 14.33
N HIS A 548 -8.73 -6.25 14.25
CA HIS A 548 -9.87 -7.04 14.71
C HIS A 548 -10.09 -6.96 16.23
N ARG A 549 -9.04 -6.74 17.03
CA ARG A 549 -9.20 -6.46 18.47
C ARG A 549 -9.74 -5.05 18.74
N ALA A 550 -9.33 -4.05 17.94
CA ALA A 550 -9.87 -2.70 18.03
C ALA A 550 -11.32 -2.59 17.54
N TYR A 551 -11.69 -3.40 16.55
CA TYR A 551 -13.00 -3.41 15.90
C TYR A 551 -13.56 -4.85 15.86
N PRO A 552 -14.02 -5.39 17.00
CA PRO A 552 -14.46 -6.78 17.09
C PRO A 552 -15.68 -7.12 16.23
N LYS A 553 -16.50 -6.12 15.87
CA LYS A 553 -17.65 -6.27 14.95
C LYS A 553 -17.27 -6.17 13.47
N ALA A 554 -15.98 -6.01 13.12
CA ALA A 554 -15.53 -5.95 11.73
C ALA A 554 -15.96 -7.17 10.87
N PRO A 555 -16.03 -8.42 11.38
CA PRO A 555 -16.56 -9.55 10.61
C PRO A 555 -18.03 -9.36 10.16
N GLU A 556 -18.84 -8.61 10.91
CA GLU A 556 -20.22 -8.28 10.52
C GLU A 556 -20.25 -7.39 9.27
N VAL A 557 -19.25 -6.50 9.10
CA VAL A 557 -19.11 -5.65 7.91
C VAL A 557 -19.02 -6.50 6.65
N LEU A 558 -18.23 -7.57 6.69
CA LEU A 558 -18.07 -8.48 5.56
C LEU A 558 -19.40 -9.16 5.21
N GLN A 559 -20.11 -9.71 6.21
CA GLN A 559 -21.40 -10.38 5.99
C GLN A 559 -22.43 -9.43 5.37
N LEU A 560 -22.56 -8.22 5.91
CA LEU A 560 -23.48 -7.21 5.41
C LEU A 560 -23.07 -6.72 4.01
N LYS A 561 -21.77 -6.56 3.77
CA LYS A 561 -21.23 -6.14 2.47
C LYS A 561 -21.51 -7.20 1.40
N THR A 562 -21.35 -8.48 1.70
CA THR A 562 -21.69 -9.57 0.78
C THR A 562 -23.18 -9.61 0.45
N ALA A 563 -24.06 -9.25 1.40
CA ALA A 563 -25.50 -9.19 1.15
C ALA A 563 -25.91 -8.00 0.25
N ILE A 564 -25.32 -6.82 0.46
CA ILE A 564 -25.69 -5.57 -0.22
C ILE A 564 -24.97 -5.39 -1.56
N ASP A 565 -23.72 -5.85 -1.66
CA ASP A 565 -22.86 -5.75 -2.83
C ASP A 565 -22.09 -7.07 -3.04
N PRO A 566 -22.78 -8.13 -3.52
CA PRO A 566 -22.21 -9.47 -3.66
C PRO A 566 -21.10 -9.57 -4.70
N GLN A 567 -21.06 -8.65 -5.67
CA GLN A 567 -19.98 -8.57 -6.68
C GLN A 567 -18.77 -7.76 -6.18
N ASN A 568 -18.82 -7.27 -4.94
CA ASN A 568 -17.78 -6.42 -4.35
C ASN A 568 -17.40 -5.22 -5.23
N ARG A 569 -18.41 -4.55 -5.81
CA ARG A 569 -18.26 -3.37 -6.66
C ARG A 569 -17.58 -2.24 -5.91
N PHE A 570 -18.00 -1.92 -4.69
CA PHE A 570 -17.36 -0.91 -3.84
C PHE A 570 -16.24 -1.55 -3.00
N SER A 571 -14.99 -1.35 -3.41
CA SER A 571 -13.83 -2.00 -2.81
C SER A 571 -12.61 -1.09 -2.79
N SER A 572 -12.07 -0.81 -1.60
CA SER A 572 -10.88 0.01 -1.39
C SER A 572 -9.72 -0.79 -0.79
N GLY A 573 -8.51 -0.24 -0.80
CA GLY A 573 -7.36 -0.88 -0.14
C GLY A 573 -7.58 -1.09 1.37
N PHE A 574 -8.39 -0.23 2.02
CA PHE A 574 -8.85 -0.48 3.39
C PHE A 574 -9.62 -1.80 3.50
N TYR A 575 -10.65 -1.97 2.66
CA TYR A 575 -11.50 -3.16 2.66
C TYR A 575 -10.66 -4.41 2.37
N GLU A 576 -9.80 -4.34 1.36
CA GLU A 576 -8.94 -5.46 1.00
C GLU A 576 -7.94 -5.82 2.08
N LYS A 577 -7.42 -4.84 2.83
CA LYS A 577 -6.48 -5.13 3.91
C LYS A 577 -7.15 -5.77 5.13
N TYR A 578 -8.29 -5.24 5.56
CA TYR A 578 -8.84 -5.51 6.90
C TYR A 578 -10.16 -6.27 6.96
N ILE A 579 -10.94 -6.28 5.86
CA ILE A 579 -12.31 -6.84 5.87
C ILE A 579 -12.44 -8.02 4.91
N ALA A 580 -11.82 -7.95 3.73
CA ALA A 580 -11.91 -8.99 2.71
C ALA A 580 -11.33 -10.33 3.19
N ILE A 581 -11.97 -11.43 2.82
CA ILE A 581 -11.40 -12.77 3.00
C ILE A 581 -10.19 -12.89 2.08
N LYS A 582 -9.02 -13.14 2.66
CA LYS A 582 -7.81 -13.50 1.93
C LYS A 582 -7.62 -15.01 1.95
N PRO A 583 -7.25 -15.64 0.82
CA PRO A 583 -6.80 -17.03 0.86
C PRO A 583 -5.59 -17.10 1.81
N LYS A 584 -5.61 -18.06 2.75
CA LYS A 584 -4.47 -18.30 3.62
C LYS A 584 -3.28 -18.73 2.75
N GLN A 585 -2.33 -17.83 2.56
CA GLN A 585 -1.03 -18.18 2.04
C GLN A 585 -0.09 -18.44 3.22
N PRO A 586 0.71 -19.52 3.20
CA PRO A 586 1.68 -19.76 4.25
C PRO A 586 2.71 -18.64 4.30
N ASP A 587 2.98 -18.10 5.49
CA ASP A 587 4.09 -17.20 5.69
C ASP A 587 5.33 -17.99 6.13
N HIS A 588 6.14 -18.35 5.14
CA HIS A 588 7.36 -19.12 5.39
C HIS A 588 8.41 -18.35 6.19
N PHE A 589 8.43 -17.01 6.15
CA PHE A 589 9.37 -16.22 6.96
C PHE A 589 9.00 -16.32 8.44
N ARG A 590 7.72 -16.14 8.77
CA ARG A 590 7.23 -16.28 10.13
C ARG A 590 7.38 -17.69 10.66
N ALA A 591 7.09 -18.70 9.84
CA ALA A 591 7.26 -20.10 10.23
C ALA A 591 8.70 -20.42 10.63
N ILE A 592 9.69 -19.91 9.89
CA ILE A 592 11.11 -20.15 10.19
C ILE A 592 11.60 -19.35 11.40
N VAL A 593 11.15 -18.10 11.56
CA VAL A 593 11.58 -17.21 12.66
C VAL A 593 10.78 -17.45 13.95
N ALA A 594 9.75 -18.30 13.94
CA ALA A 594 8.86 -18.55 15.07
C ALA A 594 9.56 -19.10 16.34
N SER A 595 10.69 -19.80 16.18
CA SER A 595 11.43 -20.38 17.30
C SER A 595 12.95 -20.37 17.07
N GLU A 596 13.72 -20.41 18.16
CA GLU A 596 15.17 -20.55 18.07
C GLU A 596 15.59 -21.91 17.48
N GLU A 597 14.77 -22.95 17.65
CA GLU A 597 15.01 -24.27 17.04
C GLU A 597 14.96 -24.20 15.52
N THR A 598 13.87 -23.67 14.95
CA THR A 598 13.69 -23.53 13.50
C THR A 598 14.71 -22.58 12.88
N LYS A 599 15.08 -21.49 13.58
CA LYS A 599 16.17 -20.59 13.16
C LYS A 599 17.51 -21.30 13.14
N LYS A 600 17.83 -22.07 14.18
CA LYS A 600 19.10 -22.82 14.25
C LYS A 600 19.19 -23.88 13.16
N GLU A 601 18.09 -24.55 12.86
CA GLU A 601 18.03 -25.53 11.78
C GLU A 601 18.17 -24.85 10.41
N PHE A 602 17.40 -23.78 10.13
CA PHE A 602 17.52 -23.03 8.89
C PHE A 602 18.90 -22.37 8.69
N ALA A 603 19.61 -22.04 9.79
CA ALA A 603 20.99 -21.54 9.73
C ALA A 603 21.92 -22.51 8.99
N GLY A 604 21.64 -23.82 9.02
CA GLY A 604 22.36 -24.81 8.23
C GLY A 604 22.34 -24.51 6.73
N PHE A 605 21.20 -24.05 6.18
CA PHE A 605 21.14 -23.63 4.77
C PHE A 605 22.02 -22.40 4.53
N LEU A 606 21.98 -21.42 5.43
CA LEU A 606 22.74 -20.17 5.30
C LEU A 606 24.26 -20.42 5.38
N GLU A 607 24.70 -21.31 6.26
CA GLU A 607 26.11 -21.55 6.59
C GLU A 607 26.74 -22.65 5.73
N ASN A 608 25.97 -23.67 5.34
CA ASN A 608 26.49 -24.80 4.58
C ASN A 608 26.18 -24.66 3.08
N VAL A 609 25.03 -24.09 2.70
CA VAL A 609 24.58 -24.05 1.30
C VAL A 609 24.81 -22.69 0.67
N LEU A 610 24.17 -21.64 1.19
CA LEU A 610 24.13 -20.32 0.58
C LEU A 610 25.45 -19.56 0.75
N GLN A 611 25.97 -19.47 1.98
CA GLN A 611 27.21 -18.77 2.39
C GLN A 611 27.36 -17.33 1.89
N ARG A 612 26.28 -16.63 1.52
CA ARG A 612 26.35 -15.27 0.95
C ARG A 612 26.11 -14.16 1.96
N VAL A 613 25.29 -14.43 2.97
CA VAL A 613 24.89 -13.48 4.01
C VAL A 613 25.28 -14.04 5.38
N GLU A 614 25.58 -13.16 6.34
CA GLU A 614 25.89 -13.56 7.71
C GLU A 614 24.59 -13.90 8.46
N THR A 615 24.48 -15.12 8.99
CA THR A 615 23.30 -15.67 9.66
C THR A 615 22.67 -14.71 10.67
N ASN A 616 23.46 -14.23 11.63
CA ASN A 616 22.97 -13.36 12.70
C ASN A 616 22.43 -12.03 12.19
N LYS A 617 23.07 -11.46 11.16
CA LYS A 617 22.60 -10.21 10.54
C LYS A 617 21.32 -10.39 9.74
N LEU A 618 21.18 -11.53 9.06
CA LEU A 618 19.95 -11.86 8.35
C LEU A 618 18.78 -12.03 9.32
N TYR A 619 18.95 -12.78 10.40
CA TYR A 619 17.87 -12.95 11.37
C TYR A 619 17.50 -11.65 12.08
N ALA A 620 18.48 -10.84 12.48
CA ALA A 620 18.19 -9.52 13.05
C ALA A 620 17.41 -8.62 12.08
N LEU A 621 17.74 -8.67 10.78
CA LEU A 621 17.01 -7.94 9.74
C LEU A 621 15.58 -8.48 9.56
N LEU A 622 15.43 -9.82 9.48
CA LEU A 622 14.12 -10.46 9.33
C LEU A 622 13.21 -10.17 10.52
N GLU A 623 13.69 -10.35 11.74
CA GLU A 623 12.95 -10.03 12.96
C GLU A 623 12.46 -8.58 12.94
N ASP A 624 13.32 -7.64 12.55
CA ASP A 624 12.96 -6.24 12.42
C ASP A 624 11.87 -6.01 11.35
N ILE A 625 12.01 -6.62 10.17
CA ILE A 625 11.03 -6.53 9.06
C ILE A 625 9.67 -7.11 9.47
N LEU A 626 9.68 -8.23 10.19
CA LEU A 626 8.48 -8.92 10.65
C LEU A 626 7.65 -8.10 11.65
N THR A 627 8.22 -7.06 12.27
CA THR A 627 7.46 -6.21 13.21
C THR A 627 6.44 -5.28 12.54
N TYR A 628 6.55 -5.01 11.24
CA TYR A 628 5.74 -3.99 10.55
C TYR A 628 5.20 -4.38 9.16
N ASN A 629 5.40 -5.64 8.74
CA ASN A 629 4.84 -6.19 7.51
C ASN A 629 3.99 -7.42 7.86
N ASP A 630 2.86 -7.57 7.17
CA ASP A 630 1.81 -8.51 7.56
C ASP A 630 1.83 -9.79 6.71
N THR A 631 2.24 -9.71 5.44
CA THR A 631 2.20 -10.83 4.49
C THR A 631 3.59 -11.29 4.04
N HIS A 632 3.68 -12.54 3.56
CA HIS A 632 4.90 -13.10 2.98
C HIS A 632 5.50 -12.19 1.90
N ASP A 633 4.66 -11.66 1.01
CA ASP A 633 5.07 -10.80 -0.10
C ASP A 633 5.62 -9.45 0.38
N GLU A 634 4.96 -8.82 1.36
CA GLU A 634 5.45 -7.56 1.97
C GLU A 634 6.81 -7.79 2.65
N ILE A 635 6.99 -8.93 3.32
CA ILE A 635 8.24 -9.31 3.98
C ILE A 635 9.34 -9.54 2.94
N TYR A 636 9.05 -10.26 1.85
CA TYR A 636 10.00 -10.51 0.76
C TYR A 636 10.44 -9.21 0.08
N GLU A 637 9.49 -8.33 -0.28
CA GLU A 637 9.79 -7.05 -0.92
C GLU A 637 10.66 -6.17 -0.03
N GLU A 638 10.33 -6.08 1.27
CA GLU A 638 11.10 -5.31 2.23
C GLU A 638 12.48 -5.93 2.49
N LEU A 639 12.58 -7.26 2.50
CA LEU A 639 13.85 -7.97 2.60
C LEU A 639 14.75 -7.62 1.43
N CYS A 640 14.28 -7.77 0.18
CA CYS A 640 15.04 -7.42 -1.02
C CYS A 640 15.56 -5.98 -0.97
N ARG A 641 14.72 -5.06 -0.50
CA ARG A 641 15.05 -3.63 -0.37
C ARG A 641 16.13 -3.35 0.65
N ARG A 642 16.14 -4.08 1.77
CA ARG A 642 17.04 -3.84 2.92
C ARG A 642 18.22 -4.77 2.99
N LEU A 643 18.24 -5.85 2.20
CA LEU A 643 19.36 -6.79 2.13
C LEU A 643 20.72 -6.10 1.92
N PRO A 644 20.85 -5.02 1.12
CA PRO A 644 22.11 -4.29 0.98
C PRO A 644 22.68 -3.69 2.29
N GLU A 645 21.89 -3.60 3.37
CA GLU A 645 22.33 -3.17 4.70
C GLU A 645 23.27 -4.19 5.37
N ILE A 646 23.08 -5.48 5.06
CA ILE A 646 23.78 -6.60 5.72
C ILE A 646 24.71 -7.38 4.79
N MET A 647 24.68 -7.10 3.49
CA MET A 647 25.53 -7.77 2.50
C MET A 647 27.01 -7.40 2.70
N PRO A 648 27.94 -8.37 2.56
CA PRO A 648 29.38 -8.10 2.61
C PRO A 648 29.83 -7.20 1.44
N SER A 649 31.01 -6.59 1.58
CA SER A 649 31.60 -5.77 0.52
C SER A 649 31.86 -6.59 -0.75
N VAL A 650 31.87 -5.94 -1.91
CA VAL A 650 31.99 -6.58 -3.25
C VAL A 650 33.11 -7.63 -3.32
N PHE A 651 34.27 -7.37 -2.71
CA PHE A 651 35.40 -8.31 -2.64
C PHE A 651 35.17 -9.51 -1.71
N GLY A 652 34.46 -9.33 -0.59
CA GLY A 652 34.06 -10.41 0.32
C GLY A 652 33.02 -11.35 -0.28
N THR A 653 32.13 -10.80 -1.12
CA THR A 653 31.09 -11.55 -1.84
C THR A 653 31.70 -12.54 -2.84
N GLY A 654 32.74 -12.14 -3.58
CA GLY A 654 33.40 -13.02 -4.56
C GLY A 654 34.05 -14.26 -3.94
N ARG A 655 34.76 -14.10 -2.81
CA ARG A 655 35.41 -15.21 -2.10
C ARG A 655 34.40 -16.18 -1.48
N ARG A 656 33.32 -15.66 -0.90
CA ARG A 656 32.23 -16.48 -0.34
C ARG A 656 31.48 -17.27 -1.41
N ILE A 657 31.18 -16.66 -2.56
CA ILE A 657 30.56 -17.35 -3.71
C ILE A 657 31.44 -18.50 -4.20
N LEU A 658 32.74 -18.29 -4.37
CA LEU A 658 33.67 -19.32 -4.84
C LEU A 658 33.76 -20.50 -3.85
N ASN A 659 33.74 -20.22 -2.54
CA ASN A 659 33.80 -21.26 -1.50
C ASN A 659 32.51 -22.11 -1.48
N SER A 660 31.32 -21.48 -1.48
CA SER A 660 30.04 -22.21 -1.54
C SER A 660 29.95 -23.05 -2.81
N LEU A 661 30.30 -22.49 -3.97
CA LEU A 661 30.26 -23.22 -5.24
C LEU A 661 31.21 -24.43 -5.26
N THR A 662 32.42 -24.27 -4.72
CA THR A 662 33.37 -25.40 -4.62
C THR A 662 32.83 -26.51 -3.72
N SER A 663 32.20 -26.15 -2.59
CA SER A 663 31.60 -27.12 -1.67
C SER A 663 30.42 -27.88 -2.29
N ILE A 664 29.52 -27.18 -2.98
CA ILE A 664 28.35 -27.78 -3.68
C ILE A 664 28.81 -28.71 -4.80
N LYS A 665 29.81 -28.28 -5.59
CA LYS A 665 30.39 -29.10 -6.66
C LYS A 665 30.97 -30.40 -6.12
N LYS A 666 31.73 -30.32 -5.03
CA LYS A 666 32.35 -31.48 -4.42
C LYS A 666 31.29 -32.46 -3.90
N ASP A 667 30.36 -31.96 -3.09
CA ASP A 667 29.27 -32.76 -2.49
C ASP A 667 28.42 -33.48 -3.55
N LEU A 668 27.83 -32.75 -4.50
CA LEU A 668 26.98 -33.38 -5.54
C LEU A 668 27.76 -34.33 -6.47
N THR A 669 29.06 -34.09 -6.68
CA THR A 669 29.91 -35.03 -7.42
C THR A 669 30.12 -36.32 -6.63
N GLU A 670 30.43 -36.23 -5.33
CA GLU A 670 30.58 -37.39 -4.45
C GLU A 670 29.29 -38.21 -4.39
N GLN A 671 28.13 -37.56 -4.30
CA GLN A 671 26.83 -38.21 -4.36
C GLN A 671 26.59 -38.93 -5.70
N ALA A 672 26.86 -38.25 -6.82
CA ALA A 672 26.72 -38.84 -8.14
C ALA A 672 27.66 -40.04 -8.36
N VAL A 673 28.89 -39.99 -7.79
CA VAL A 673 29.84 -41.10 -7.85
C VAL A 673 29.32 -42.31 -7.08
N HIS A 674 28.83 -42.09 -5.86
CA HIS A 674 28.25 -43.14 -5.03
C HIS A 674 27.00 -43.78 -5.66
N LEU A 675 26.17 -42.98 -6.33
CA LEU A 675 24.97 -43.46 -7.01
C LEU A 675 25.21 -44.16 -8.36
N LEU A 676 26.46 -44.17 -8.85
CA LEU A 676 26.87 -44.76 -10.13
C LEU A 676 28.08 -45.70 -9.94
N GLU A 677 28.26 -46.28 -8.75
CA GLU A 677 29.41 -47.13 -8.39
C GLU A 677 29.62 -48.33 -9.31
N ASP A 678 28.56 -48.80 -9.96
CA ASP A 678 28.58 -49.88 -10.93
C ASP A 678 29.18 -49.47 -12.29
N ARG A 679 29.52 -48.19 -12.49
CA ARG A 679 30.00 -47.64 -13.77
C ARG A 679 31.41 -47.07 -13.67
N LYS A 680 32.26 -47.48 -14.61
CA LYS A 680 33.59 -46.87 -14.84
C LYS A 680 33.64 -45.96 -16.07
N THR A 681 32.67 -46.10 -16.97
CA THR A 681 32.59 -45.39 -18.26
C THR A 681 31.17 -44.86 -18.44
N ILE A 682 31.06 -43.60 -18.88
CA ILE A 682 29.78 -42.94 -19.21
C ILE A 682 29.84 -42.57 -20.69
N ASN A 683 29.00 -43.17 -21.53
CA ASN A 683 28.90 -42.80 -22.94
C ASN A 683 27.78 -41.76 -23.15
N GLY A 684 28.11 -40.48 -23.18
CA GLY A 684 27.16 -39.37 -23.30
C GLY A 684 26.56 -38.96 -21.96
N LEU A 685 26.72 -37.68 -21.63
CA LEU A 685 26.28 -37.06 -20.37
C LEU A 685 25.42 -35.84 -20.68
N VAL A 686 24.21 -35.79 -20.12
CA VAL A 686 23.33 -34.61 -20.20
C VAL A 686 23.24 -33.94 -18.84
N GLU A 687 23.56 -32.66 -18.76
CA GLU A 687 23.46 -31.85 -17.54
C GLU A 687 22.28 -30.88 -17.65
N ILE A 688 21.21 -31.09 -16.88
CA ILE A 688 20.04 -30.22 -16.84
C ILE A 688 20.12 -29.30 -15.62
N GLY A 689 19.92 -27.99 -15.85
CA GLY A 689 19.83 -26.97 -14.81
C GLY A 689 21.08 -26.12 -14.65
N TYR A 690 22.21 -26.48 -15.28
CA TYR A 690 23.42 -25.67 -15.29
C TYR A 690 24.21 -25.81 -16.61
N PRO A 691 24.99 -24.79 -17.00
CA PRO A 691 25.79 -24.81 -18.23
C PRO A 691 27.11 -25.58 -18.06
N GLY A 692 27.05 -26.85 -17.65
CA GLY A 692 28.20 -27.74 -17.50
C GLY A 692 29.02 -27.53 -16.22
N ARG A 693 28.37 -27.10 -15.14
CA ARG A 693 29.00 -26.76 -13.85
C ARG A 693 29.63 -27.98 -13.17
N PHE A 694 29.09 -29.18 -13.36
CA PHE A 694 29.50 -30.41 -12.66
C PHE A 694 30.22 -31.40 -13.57
N VAL A 695 30.25 -31.18 -14.88
CA VAL A 695 30.93 -32.03 -15.88
C VAL A 695 32.36 -32.37 -15.50
N LYS A 696 33.14 -31.43 -14.96
CA LYS A 696 34.52 -31.71 -14.54
C LYS A 696 34.57 -32.81 -13.46
N GLY A 697 33.68 -32.75 -12.47
CA GLY A 697 33.58 -33.78 -11.44
C GLY A 697 33.29 -35.18 -12.01
N PHE A 698 32.44 -35.26 -13.04
CA PHE A 698 32.23 -36.52 -13.76
C PHE A 698 33.46 -36.98 -14.54
N LYS A 699 34.15 -36.07 -15.25
CA LYS A 699 35.38 -36.40 -16.00
C LYS A 699 36.54 -36.83 -15.11
N ASP A 700 36.61 -36.29 -13.89
CA ASP A 700 37.65 -36.63 -12.91
C ASP A 700 37.43 -38.03 -12.29
N ASN A 701 36.19 -38.54 -12.26
CA ASN A 701 35.85 -39.83 -11.63
C ASN A 701 35.43 -40.94 -12.60
N PHE A 702 34.98 -40.60 -13.81
CA PHE A 702 34.51 -41.53 -14.82
C PHE A 702 35.20 -41.29 -16.17
N LYS A 703 35.39 -42.36 -16.95
CA LYS A 703 35.76 -42.23 -18.36
C LYS A 703 34.54 -41.79 -19.17
N VAL A 704 34.38 -40.48 -19.36
CA VAL A 704 33.28 -39.92 -20.15
C VAL A 704 33.63 -39.99 -21.65
N ASN A 705 33.02 -40.94 -22.35
CA ASN A 705 33.07 -41.07 -23.81
C ASN A 705 31.80 -40.44 -24.43
N GLY A 706 31.81 -40.07 -25.70
CA GLY A 706 30.62 -39.50 -26.35
C GLY A 706 30.29 -38.05 -25.93
N PRO A 707 29.19 -37.46 -26.46
CA PRO A 707 28.92 -36.03 -26.33
C PRO A 707 28.41 -35.64 -24.93
N VAL A 708 28.97 -34.57 -24.38
CA VAL A 708 28.47 -33.88 -23.18
C VAL A 708 27.55 -32.74 -23.62
N ILE A 709 26.31 -32.77 -23.13
CA ILE A 709 25.28 -31.80 -23.50
C ILE A 709 24.82 -31.04 -22.26
N ALA A 710 24.98 -29.71 -22.25
CA ALA A 710 24.42 -28.85 -21.23
C ALA A 710 23.03 -28.36 -21.64
N VAL A 711 22.06 -28.49 -20.74
CA VAL A 711 20.64 -28.17 -20.96
C VAL A 711 20.20 -27.12 -19.94
N TYR A 712 19.98 -25.88 -20.39
CA TYR A 712 19.68 -24.76 -19.51
C TYR A 712 18.93 -23.63 -20.24
N GLU A 713 18.36 -22.66 -19.52
CA GLU A 713 17.58 -21.57 -20.12
C GLU A 713 18.40 -20.68 -21.06
N GLN A 714 19.64 -20.36 -20.70
CA GLN A 714 20.51 -19.51 -21.51
C GLN A 714 21.98 -19.62 -21.12
N GLN A 715 22.89 -19.43 -22.08
CA GLN A 715 24.31 -19.30 -21.81
C GLN A 715 24.63 -17.87 -21.34
N SER A 716 25.34 -17.70 -20.22
CA SER A 716 25.84 -16.41 -19.77
C SER A 716 27.37 -16.34 -19.89
N VAL A 717 27.90 -15.14 -20.16
CA VAL A 717 29.35 -14.87 -20.15
C VAL A 717 29.94 -15.06 -18.75
N THR A 718 29.16 -14.81 -17.68
CA THR A 718 29.60 -15.01 -16.30
C THR A 718 29.82 -16.48 -15.94
N ASP A 719 29.22 -17.40 -16.69
CA ASP A 719 29.39 -18.84 -16.46
C ASP A 719 30.82 -19.32 -16.77
N TYR A 720 31.60 -18.59 -17.60
CA TYR A 720 33.02 -18.89 -17.82
C TYR A 720 33.85 -18.82 -16.54
N ILE A 721 33.47 -17.93 -15.62
CA ILE A 721 34.12 -17.81 -14.30
C ILE A 721 33.87 -19.07 -13.47
N GLN A 722 32.76 -19.77 -13.70
CA GLN A 722 32.34 -20.94 -12.93
C GLN A 722 32.80 -22.26 -13.56
N THR A 723 32.92 -22.34 -14.89
CA THR A 723 33.21 -23.59 -15.61
C THR A 723 34.61 -23.65 -16.23
N GLY A 724 35.33 -22.52 -16.31
CA GLY A 724 36.61 -22.41 -17.00
C GLY A 724 36.46 -22.24 -18.52
N PHE A 725 37.60 -21.96 -19.18
CA PHE A 725 37.72 -21.89 -20.64
C PHE A 725 38.69 -22.97 -21.15
N PRO A 726 38.38 -23.70 -22.24
CA PRO A 726 37.09 -23.70 -22.98
C PRO A 726 35.94 -24.29 -22.14
N ARG A 727 34.69 -24.16 -22.63
CA ARG A 727 33.50 -24.71 -21.96
C ARG A 727 33.63 -26.23 -21.78
N PRO A 728 33.13 -26.81 -20.67
CA PRO A 728 33.35 -28.22 -20.36
C PRO A 728 32.44 -29.19 -21.12
N TYR A 729 31.50 -28.68 -21.94
CA TYR A 729 30.51 -29.44 -22.71
C TYR A 729 30.70 -29.27 -24.23
N ASP A 730 30.20 -30.24 -25.01
CA ASP A 730 30.31 -30.27 -26.48
C ASP A 730 29.12 -29.58 -27.16
N GLN A 731 27.93 -29.68 -26.56
CA GLN A 731 26.69 -29.12 -27.09
C GLN A 731 25.89 -28.40 -26.02
N PHE A 732 25.10 -27.42 -26.44
CA PHE A 732 24.16 -26.71 -25.57
C PHE A 732 22.74 -26.80 -26.15
N ALA A 733 21.79 -27.19 -25.31
CA ALA A 733 20.37 -27.19 -25.64
C ALA A 733 19.61 -26.23 -24.71
N LYS A 734 18.76 -25.40 -25.29
CA LYS A 734 17.91 -24.49 -24.54
C LYS A 734 16.74 -25.26 -23.90
N LEU A 735 16.48 -25.03 -22.62
CA LEU A 735 15.31 -25.53 -21.90
C LEU A 735 14.43 -24.36 -21.47
N ASP A 736 13.12 -24.48 -21.63
CA ASP A 736 12.13 -23.54 -21.06
C ASP A 736 11.45 -24.27 -19.89
N TYR A 737 11.59 -23.76 -18.67
CA TYR A 737 11.00 -24.40 -17.49
C TYR A 737 9.47 -24.38 -17.47
N LYS A 738 8.83 -23.46 -18.21
CA LYS A 738 7.37 -23.43 -18.37
C LYS A 738 6.86 -24.42 -19.42
N ALA A 739 7.74 -24.92 -20.28
CA ALA A 739 7.43 -25.93 -21.30
C ALA A 739 8.61 -26.92 -21.48
N PRO A 740 9.00 -27.65 -20.43
CA PRO A 740 10.24 -28.41 -20.41
C PRO A 740 10.17 -29.57 -21.40
N ASN A 741 11.15 -29.67 -22.29
CA ASN A 741 11.27 -30.73 -23.28
C ASN A 741 12.73 -30.98 -23.69
N LEU A 742 13.03 -32.21 -24.10
CA LEU A 742 14.34 -32.62 -24.60
C LEU A 742 14.25 -33.10 -26.06
N ALA A 743 13.26 -32.62 -26.81
CA ALA A 743 12.97 -33.05 -28.18
C ALA A 743 14.17 -32.91 -29.13
N LYS A 744 15.06 -31.94 -28.88
CA LYS A 744 16.28 -31.70 -29.66
C LYS A 744 17.40 -32.71 -29.41
N LEU A 745 17.31 -33.49 -28.34
CA LEU A 745 18.32 -34.51 -28.01
C LEU A 745 18.00 -35.83 -28.73
N PRO A 746 18.99 -36.52 -29.31
CA PRO A 746 18.74 -37.78 -30.02
C PRO A 746 18.28 -38.91 -29.09
N ASN A 747 17.58 -39.90 -29.65
CA ASN A 747 17.17 -41.09 -28.92
C ASN A 747 18.39 -41.92 -28.48
N LYS A 748 18.34 -42.52 -27.28
CA LYS A 748 19.40 -43.40 -26.74
C LYS A 748 20.80 -42.76 -26.89
N SER A 749 20.91 -41.47 -26.59
CA SER A 749 22.13 -40.68 -26.80
C SER A 749 22.98 -40.52 -25.53
N ALA A 750 22.41 -40.72 -24.35
CA ALA A 750 23.10 -40.54 -23.07
C ALA A 750 22.97 -41.76 -22.17
N ASP A 751 24.06 -42.06 -21.45
CA ASP A 751 24.06 -43.06 -20.38
C ASP A 751 23.63 -42.43 -19.05
N VAL A 752 23.90 -41.13 -18.86
CA VAL A 752 23.54 -40.38 -17.65
C VAL A 752 22.89 -39.05 -18.02
N ILE A 753 21.76 -38.76 -17.39
CA ILE A 753 21.13 -37.45 -17.39
C ILE A 753 21.06 -36.98 -15.93
N THR A 754 21.55 -35.78 -15.64
CA THR A 754 21.42 -35.12 -14.32
C THR A 754 20.37 -34.03 -14.40
N CYS A 755 19.56 -33.87 -13.35
CA CYS A 755 18.59 -32.79 -13.19
C CYS A 755 18.83 -32.09 -11.85
N TYR A 756 19.58 -30.99 -11.88
CA TYR A 756 19.93 -30.23 -10.69
C TYR A 756 18.95 -29.12 -10.32
N VAL A 757 18.11 -28.71 -11.28
CA VAL A 757 17.04 -27.75 -11.03
C VAL A 757 15.91 -28.40 -10.22
N GLY A 758 15.75 -29.72 -10.29
CA GLY A 758 14.62 -30.42 -9.66
C GLY A 758 13.34 -30.34 -10.50
N LEU A 759 12.46 -31.32 -10.31
CA LEU A 759 11.19 -31.42 -11.02
C LEU A 759 10.11 -30.53 -10.39
N HIS A 760 10.28 -30.10 -9.14
CA HIS A 760 9.35 -29.17 -8.48
C HIS A 760 9.22 -27.83 -9.22
N HIS A 761 10.18 -27.42 -10.05
CA HIS A 761 10.07 -26.22 -10.88
C HIS A 761 9.27 -26.42 -12.18
N PHE A 762 8.84 -27.64 -12.51
CA PHE A 762 8.15 -27.92 -13.77
C PHE A 762 6.62 -27.94 -13.57
N PRO A 763 5.84 -27.44 -14.55
CA PRO A 763 4.38 -27.56 -14.52
C PRO A 763 3.93 -29.03 -14.52
N GLN A 764 2.96 -29.36 -13.67
CA GLN A 764 2.51 -30.73 -13.47
C GLN A 764 1.98 -31.38 -14.76
N ASP A 765 1.30 -30.61 -15.62
CA ASP A 765 0.78 -31.07 -16.91
C ASP A 765 1.86 -31.32 -17.97
N LYS A 766 3.10 -30.85 -17.74
CA LYS A 766 4.24 -31.05 -18.66
C LYS A 766 5.18 -32.17 -18.23
N LEU A 767 5.14 -32.59 -16.96
CA LEU A 767 6.01 -33.65 -16.41
C LEU A 767 5.94 -34.93 -17.24
N ALA A 768 4.73 -35.38 -17.62
CA ALA A 768 4.54 -36.60 -18.41
C ALA A 768 5.30 -36.58 -19.74
N SER A 769 5.26 -35.45 -20.46
CA SER A 769 5.98 -35.29 -21.73
C SER A 769 7.48 -35.23 -21.51
N PHE A 770 7.92 -34.49 -20.49
CA PHE A 770 9.33 -34.37 -20.15
C PHE A 770 9.95 -35.72 -19.73
N LEU A 771 9.26 -36.51 -18.91
CA LEU A 771 9.75 -37.83 -18.47
C LEU A 771 9.82 -38.84 -19.62
N LYS A 772 8.85 -38.79 -20.57
CA LYS A 772 8.94 -39.56 -21.82
C LYS A 772 10.18 -39.19 -22.63
N ASP A 773 10.51 -37.90 -22.68
CA ASP A 773 11.72 -37.40 -23.32
C ASP A 773 13.00 -37.87 -22.60
N VAL A 774 13.06 -37.78 -21.28
CA VAL A 774 14.17 -38.32 -20.46
C VAL A 774 14.39 -39.80 -20.77
N ARG A 775 13.32 -40.61 -20.72
CA ARG A 775 13.38 -42.04 -21.05
C ARG A 775 13.82 -42.29 -22.49
N ARG A 776 13.38 -41.48 -23.46
CA ARG A 776 13.75 -41.61 -24.88
C ARG A 776 15.24 -41.32 -25.09
N VAL A 777 15.77 -40.29 -24.43
CA VAL A 777 17.17 -39.85 -24.52
C VAL A 777 18.11 -40.86 -23.85
N LEU A 778 17.71 -41.45 -22.72
CA LEU A 778 18.51 -42.46 -22.02
C LEU A 778 18.69 -43.75 -22.83
N ARG A 779 19.89 -44.34 -22.78
CA ARG A 779 20.12 -45.73 -23.19
C ARG A 779 19.48 -46.70 -22.19
N ASP A 780 19.24 -47.93 -22.64
CA ASP A 780 18.68 -48.97 -21.76
C ASP A 780 19.68 -49.25 -20.62
N GLY A 781 19.20 -49.27 -19.38
CA GLY A 781 20.05 -49.29 -18.18
C GLY A 781 20.71 -47.96 -17.83
N GLY A 782 20.49 -46.88 -18.59
CA GLY A 782 20.99 -45.54 -18.29
C GLY A 782 20.32 -44.91 -17.06
N HIS A 783 21.00 -43.93 -16.45
CA HIS A 783 20.59 -43.34 -15.17
C HIS A 783 20.10 -41.89 -15.32
N PHE A 784 18.98 -41.60 -14.68
CA PHE A 784 18.49 -40.25 -14.41
C PHE A 784 18.79 -39.89 -12.96
N LEU A 785 19.73 -38.98 -12.74
CA LEU A 785 20.07 -38.46 -11.42
C LEU A 785 19.21 -37.21 -11.16
N LEU A 786 18.27 -37.30 -10.24
CA LEU A 786 17.38 -36.21 -9.84
C LEU A 786 17.84 -35.62 -8.51
N VAL A 787 18.01 -34.30 -8.46
CA VAL A 787 18.17 -33.55 -7.21
C VAL A 787 16.87 -32.82 -6.93
N ASP A 788 16.21 -33.14 -5.81
CA ASP A 788 14.96 -32.50 -5.42
C ASP A 788 14.80 -32.45 -3.89
N HIS A 789 13.91 -31.57 -3.42
CA HIS A 789 13.57 -31.43 -2.01
C HIS A 789 12.68 -32.58 -1.53
N ASP A 790 13.03 -33.16 -0.40
CA ASP A 790 12.20 -34.16 0.26
C ASP A 790 11.23 -33.55 1.28
N VAL A 791 10.11 -33.06 0.79
CA VAL A 791 9.08 -32.43 1.63
C VAL A 791 8.10 -33.47 2.13
N ILE A 792 8.27 -33.89 3.38
CA ILE A 792 7.50 -34.95 4.05
C ILE A 792 6.51 -34.42 5.09
N ASP A 793 6.67 -33.16 5.50
CA ASP A 793 5.86 -32.50 6.51
C ASP A 793 5.81 -30.97 6.27
N GLU A 794 5.02 -30.26 7.07
CA GLU A 794 4.87 -28.81 6.96
C GLU A 794 6.19 -28.07 7.29
N LYS A 795 6.99 -28.60 8.21
CA LYS A 795 8.29 -28.03 8.59
C LYS A 795 9.27 -28.03 7.41
N SER A 796 9.45 -29.17 6.75
CA SER A 796 10.31 -29.31 5.56
C SER A 796 9.79 -28.50 4.37
N LEU A 797 8.46 -28.32 4.26
CA LEU A 797 7.87 -27.40 3.28
C LEU A 797 8.32 -25.96 3.52
N HIS A 798 8.21 -25.46 4.76
CA HIS A 798 8.68 -24.11 5.10
C HIS A 798 10.18 -23.94 4.87
N MET A 799 11.00 -24.93 5.22
CA MET A 799 12.45 -24.90 4.97
C MET A 799 12.77 -24.77 3.48
N ALA A 800 12.11 -25.57 2.63
CA ALA A 800 12.29 -25.51 1.18
C ALA A 800 11.85 -24.15 0.60
N HIS A 801 10.65 -23.67 0.93
CA HIS A 801 10.19 -22.36 0.45
C HIS A 801 11.10 -21.21 0.91
N MET A 802 11.50 -21.20 2.19
CA MET A 802 12.37 -20.15 2.73
C MET A 802 13.75 -20.18 2.06
N ALA A 803 14.32 -21.36 1.79
CA ALA A 803 15.59 -21.49 1.10
C ALA A 803 15.54 -20.83 -0.29
N HIS A 804 14.47 -21.08 -1.05
CA HIS A 804 14.24 -20.47 -2.37
C HIS A 804 14.03 -18.96 -2.27
N SER A 805 13.15 -18.49 -1.38
CA SER A 805 12.89 -17.06 -1.20
C SER A 805 14.13 -16.28 -0.76
N ILE A 806 14.93 -16.79 0.19
CA ILE A 806 16.20 -16.15 0.57
C ILE A 806 17.20 -16.18 -0.58
N PHE A 807 17.30 -17.29 -1.32
CA PHE A 807 18.17 -17.38 -2.48
C PHE A 807 17.79 -16.33 -3.54
N ASN A 808 16.51 -16.21 -3.88
CA ASN A 808 15.98 -15.25 -4.85
C ASN A 808 16.20 -13.81 -4.40
N ALA A 809 15.93 -13.50 -3.14
CA ALA A 809 16.18 -12.17 -2.57
C ALA A 809 17.65 -11.77 -2.64
N VAL A 810 18.57 -12.69 -2.31
CA VAL A 810 20.03 -12.47 -2.40
C VAL A 810 20.51 -12.28 -3.84
N ASN A 811 19.83 -12.87 -4.81
CA ASN A 811 20.13 -12.69 -6.23
C ASN A 811 19.42 -11.49 -6.85
N GLY A 812 18.59 -10.75 -6.09
CA GLY A 812 17.89 -9.56 -6.56
C GLY A 812 16.68 -9.86 -7.45
N VAL A 813 16.09 -11.05 -7.34
CA VAL A 813 14.86 -11.43 -8.04
C VAL A 813 13.69 -10.59 -7.52
N SER A 814 12.92 -10.01 -8.44
CA SER A 814 11.79 -9.14 -8.09
C SER A 814 10.63 -9.95 -7.49
N LEU A 815 9.76 -9.30 -6.70
CA LEU A 815 8.56 -9.95 -6.16
C LEU A 815 7.66 -10.53 -7.27
N ALA A 816 7.54 -9.83 -8.39
CA ALA A 816 6.74 -10.29 -9.53
C ALA A 816 7.29 -11.57 -10.17
N GLU A 817 8.60 -11.76 -10.16
CA GLU A 817 9.26 -12.99 -10.63
C GLU A 817 9.16 -14.10 -9.58
N GLU A 818 9.38 -13.79 -8.30
CA GLU A 818 9.22 -14.70 -7.15
C GLU A 818 7.82 -15.34 -7.14
N GLN A 819 6.77 -14.54 -7.33
CA GLN A 819 5.38 -15.01 -7.36
C GLN A 819 5.04 -15.88 -8.57
N GLN A 820 5.81 -15.76 -9.67
CA GLN A 820 5.63 -16.57 -10.87
C GLN A 820 6.44 -17.86 -10.84
N GLU A 821 7.30 -18.04 -9.84
CA GLU A 821 8.10 -19.23 -9.70
C GLU A 821 7.25 -20.44 -9.33
N ILE A 822 7.43 -21.54 -10.08
CA ILE A 822 6.74 -22.80 -9.82
C ILE A 822 7.51 -23.54 -8.73
N ARG A 823 6.81 -23.91 -7.64
CA ARG A 823 7.37 -24.64 -6.50
C ARG A 823 6.46 -25.82 -6.10
N ASN A 824 6.43 -26.84 -6.95
CA ASN A 824 5.66 -28.07 -6.74
C ASN A 824 6.40 -29.05 -5.82
N PHE A 825 6.73 -28.63 -4.59
CA PHE A 825 7.43 -29.50 -3.66
C PHE A 825 6.58 -30.74 -3.31
N ARG A 826 7.24 -31.90 -3.25
CA ARG A 826 6.64 -33.20 -3.03
C ARG A 826 7.58 -34.09 -2.21
N PRO A 827 7.07 -35.09 -1.48
CA PRO A 827 7.94 -36.09 -0.86
C PRO A 827 8.63 -36.90 -1.97
N MET A 828 9.83 -37.43 -1.71
CA MET A 828 10.51 -38.23 -2.75
C MET A 828 9.78 -39.52 -3.11
N SER A 829 8.97 -40.07 -2.20
CA SER A 829 8.10 -41.22 -2.48
C SER A 829 7.14 -40.94 -3.65
N TYR A 830 6.65 -39.70 -3.76
CA TYR A 830 5.86 -39.27 -4.90
C TYR A 830 6.68 -39.27 -6.19
N TRP A 831 7.90 -38.70 -6.17
CA TRP A 831 8.78 -38.70 -7.35
C TRP A 831 9.16 -40.12 -7.77
N GLN A 832 9.44 -41.02 -6.82
CA GLN A 832 9.72 -42.42 -7.08
C GLN A 832 8.57 -43.11 -7.81
N THR A 833 7.35 -42.94 -7.31
CA THR A 833 6.14 -43.53 -7.89
C THR A 833 5.90 -42.97 -9.29
N LEU A 834 5.97 -41.65 -9.46
CA LEU A 834 5.75 -40.99 -10.75
C LEU A 834 6.77 -41.44 -11.80
N LEU A 835 8.06 -41.44 -11.46
CA LEU A 835 9.12 -41.82 -12.41
C LEU A 835 9.03 -43.30 -12.78
N ALA A 836 8.66 -44.18 -11.84
CA ALA A 836 8.43 -45.60 -12.11
C ALA A 836 7.33 -45.82 -13.15
N GLN A 837 6.22 -45.06 -13.10
CA GLN A 837 5.14 -45.11 -14.10
C GLN A 837 5.63 -44.77 -15.52
N TYR A 838 6.68 -43.97 -15.65
CA TYR A 838 7.31 -43.64 -16.94
C TYR A 838 8.51 -44.53 -17.26
N GLY A 839 8.71 -45.66 -16.56
CA GLY A 839 9.78 -46.61 -16.82
C GLY A 839 11.15 -46.13 -16.35
N LEU A 840 11.20 -45.31 -15.31
CA LEU A 840 12.42 -44.90 -14.62
C LEU A 840 12.34 -45.48 -13.20
N GLY A 841 12.84 -46.71 -13.02
CA GLY A 841 12.78 -47.43 -11.76
C GLY A 841 13.82 -46.91 -10.76
N TYR A 842 13.52 -47.00 -9.47
CA TYR A 842 14.46 -46.61 -8.41
C TYR A 842 15.66 -47.58 -8.39
N ALA A 843 16.88 -47.05 -8.34
CA ALA A 843 18.09 -47.83 -8.61
C ALA A 843 18.73 -48.48 -7.36
N VAL A 844 18.35 -48.08 -6.14
CA VAL A 844 19.03 -48.49 -4.90
C VAL A 844 17.99 -48.90 -3.85
N GLU A 845 17.88 -50.18 -3.47
CA GLU A 845 16.96 -50.62 -2.40
C GLU A 845 17.67 -50.64 -1.04
N GLY A 846 17.43 -49.66 -0.16
CA GLY A 846 17.93 -49.70 1.22
C GLY A 846 17.72 -48.41 2.03
N PRO A 847 17.65 -48.48 3.37
CA PRO A 847 17.36 -47.35 4.24
C PRO A 847 18.47 -46.28 4.36
N GLU A 848 19.63 -46.42 3.70
CA GLU A 848 20.80 -45.56 3.93
C GLU A 848 21.39 -44.82 2.72
N VAL A 849 20.73 -44.68 1.57
CA VAL A 849 21.28 -43.80 0.51
C VAL A 849 20.28 -42.84 -0.15
N PRO A 850 19.63 -41.98 0.63
CA PRO A 850 19.44 -40.59 0.24
C PRO A 850 20.53 -39.75 0.92
N LEU A 851 21.51 -39.27 0.14
CA LEU A 851 22.53 -38.35 0.63
C LEU A 851 21.89 -36.96 0.82
N ILE A 852 21.14 -36.79 1.92
CA ILE A 852 20.77 -35.47 2.40
C ILE A 852 22.06 -34.78 2.80
N ARG A 853 22.33 -33.64 2.18
CA ARG A 853 23.54 -32.88 2.49
C ARG A 853 23.59 -32.59 3.99
N ALA A 854 24.70 -32.94 4.63
CA ALA A 854 24.87 -32.73 6.07
C ALA A 854 24.69 -31.24 6.41
N GLY A 855 23.72 -30.96 7.28
CA GLY A 855 23.39 -29.59 7.68
C GLY A 855 22.61 -28.77 6.66
N ASP A 856 22.02 -29.37 5.62
CA ASP A 856 21.01 -28.73 4.75
C ASP A 856 19.58 -29.04 5.25
N PRO A 857 18.91 -28.05 5.88
CA PRO A 857 17.58 -28.21 6.46
C PRO A 857 16.47 -28.31 5.40
N SER A 858 16.76 -27.96 4.15
CA SER A 858 15.79 -28.05 3.05
C SER A 858 15.61 -29.48 2.51
N ARG A 859 16.33 -30.46 3.09
CA ARG A 859 16.31 -31.88 2.72
C ARG A 859 16.50 -32.11 1.20
N ASN A 860 17.35 -31.31 0.58
CA ASN A 860 17.68 -31.46 -0.83
C ASN A 860 18.54 -32.72 -1.01
N ARG A 861 18.10 -33.67 -1.84
CA ARG A 861 18.75 -34.98 -1.99
C ARG A 861 18.88 -35.40 -3.45
N MET A 862 20.00 -36.05 -3.78
CA MET A 862 20.20 -36.70 -5.07
C MET A 862 19.69 -38.16 -5.04
N VAL A 863 19.00 -38.56 -6.09
CA VAL A 863 18.46 -39.90 -6.28
C VAL A 863 18.76 -40.40 -7.70
N SER A 864 19.06 -41.69 -7.84
CA SER A 864 19.30 -42.35 -9.12
C SER A 864 18.11 -43.20 -9.56
N PHE A 865 17.63 -42.96 -10.78
CA PHE A 865 16.58 -43.74 -11.43
C PHE A 865 17.14 -44.42 -12.68
N VAL A 866 16.98 -45.73 -12.80
CA VAL A 866 17.46 -46.52 -13.94
C VAL A 866 16.34 -46.70 -14.95
N LYS A 867 16.68 -46.53 -16.24
CA LYS A 867 15.80 -46.89 -17.33
C LYS A 867 15.67 -48.42 -17.41
N THR A 868 14.55 -48.92 -16.88
CA THR A 868 14.20 -50.35 -16.89
C THR A 868 13.45 -50.76 -18.16
N ALA A 869 13.38 -52.07 -18.42
CA ALA A 869 12.46 -52.61 -19.43
C ALA A 869 11.02 -52.16 -19.09
N PRO A 870 10.18 -51.83 -20.08
CA PRO A 870 8.81 -51.37 -19.79
C PRO A 870 8.07 -52.44 -18.99
N VAL A 871 7.66 -52.11 -17.77
CA VAL A 871 6.74 -52.94 -17.01
C VAL A 871 5.43 -52.95 -17.80
N LEU A 872 5.02 -54.14 -18.26
CA LEU A 872 3.70 -54.31 -18.87
C LEU A 872 2.65 -53.83 -17.86
N ALA A 873 1.77 -52.93 -18.30
CA ALA A 873 0.77 -52.21 -17.49
C ALA A 873 -0.21 -53.10 -16.68
N VAL A 874 -0.04 -54.41 -16.71
CA VAL A 874 -0.85 -55.42 -16.02
C VAL A 874 -0.41 -55.62 -14.56
N GLN A 875 0.85 -55.32 -14.20
CA GLN A 875 1.36 -55.58 -12.83
C GLN A 875 1.15 -54.46 -11.81
N LEU A 876 0.74 -53.26 -12.24
CA LEU A 876 0.49 -52.13 -11.32
C LEU A 876 -0.92 -52.20 -10.70
N VAL A 877 -1.91 -52.66 -11.47
CA VAL A 877 -3.30 -52.85 -11.01
C VAL A 877 -3.38 -53.95 -9.94
N GLU A 878 -2.63 -55.04 -10.09
CA GLU A 878 -2.60 -56.13 -9.11
C GLU A 878 -1.86 -55.78 -7.80
N ARG A 879 -1.06 -54.69 -7.79
CA ARG A 879 -0.38 -54.18 -6.59
C ARG A 879 -1.24 -53.17 -5.84
N GLU A 880 -1.90 -52.26 -6.57
CA GLU A 880 -2.88 -51.32 -5.99
C GLU A 880 -4.07 -52.07 -5.36
N GLU A 881 -4.59 -53.12 -6.00
CA GLU A 881 -5.69 -53.95 -5.45
C GLU A 881 -5.26 -54.77 -4.22
N LYS A 882 -3.97 -55.04 -4.03
CA LYS A 882 -3.44 -55.74 -2.85
C LYS A 882 -3.14 -54.81 -1.68
N GLU A 883 -2.65 -53.60 -1.94
CA GLU A 883 -2.40 -52.59 -0.90
C GLU A 883 -3.72 -51.99 -0.37
N GLU A 884 -4.74 -51.78 -1.22
CA GLU A 884 -6.10 -51.40 -0.76
C GLU A 884 -6.78 -52.52 0.05
N ALA A 885 -6.50 -53.80 -0.25
CA ALA A 885 -7.03 -54.93 0.50
C ALA A 885 -6.38 -55.07 1.90
N GLU A 886 -5.09 -54.76 2.03
CA GLU A 886 -4.36 -54.83 3.31
C GLU A 886 -4.70 -53.65 4.24
N GLU A 887 -4.86 -52.41 3.73
CA GLU A 887 -5.32 -51.26 4.53
C GLU A 887 -6.76 -51.39 5.03
N SER A 888 -7.63 -52.13 4.32
CA SER A 888 -9.02 -52.34 4.72
C SER A 888 -9.22 -53.24 5.96
N THR A 889 -8.17 -53.94 6.41
CA THR A 889 -8.24 -54.92 7.51
C THR A 889 -7.69 -54.45 8.85
N ALA A 890 -7.07 -53.26 8.91
CA ALA A 890 -6.49 -52.72 10.14
C ALA A 890 -7.30 -51.54 10.73
N GLY A 891 -8.42 -51.86 11.40
CA GLY A 891 -8.90 -51.18 12.61
C GLY A 891 -9.22 -49.67 12.58
N LEU A 892 -10.52 -49.36 12.44
CA LEU A 892 -11.18 -48.10 12.84
C LEU A 892 -10.95 -47.75 14.34
N ASN A 893 -10.71 -46.47 14.69
CA ASN A 893 -11.67 -45.49 15.29
C ASN A 893 -10.97 -44.16 15.80
N PRO A 894 -11.66 -43.05 16.17
CA PRO A 894 -11.98 -41.91 15.28
C PRO A 894 -11.62 -40.49 15.83
N ARG A 895 -11.82 -39.48 14.95
CA ARG A 895 -11.99 -38.00 15.13
C ARG A 895 -10.81 -37.12 14.71
N VAL A 896 -10.91 -36.46 13.56
CA VAL A 896 -11.29 -35.03 13.39
C VAL A 896 -11.90 -34.89 12.00
N GLN A 897 -13.14 -34.42 11.91
CA GLN A 897 -13.84 -34.14 10.66
C GLN A 897 -13.31 -32.84 10.05
N THR A 898 -12.78 -32.91 8.83
CA THR A 898 -12.74 -31.81 7.88
C THR A 898 -13.72 -32.15 6.75
N GLU A 899 -14.74 -31.31 6.57
CA GLU A 899 -15.72 -31.44 5.49
C GLU A 899 -15.06 -31.13 4.12
N PRO A 900 -15.26 -31.98 3.09
CA PRO A 900 -14.88 -31.66 1.73
C PRO A 900 -16.00 -30.95 0.97
N ALA A 901 -15.63 -29.87 0.28
CA ALA A 901 -16.48 -29.15 -0.65
C ALA A 901 -16.90 -30.06 -1.82
N GLN A 902 -18.21 -30.09 -2.06
CA GLN A 902 -18.91 -30.81 -3.12
C GLN A 902 -18.50 -30.31 -4.51
N ILE A 903 -18.05 -31.22 -5.37
CA ILE A 903 -18.20 -31.11 -6.83
C ILE A 903 -18.98 -32.35 -7.28
N GLY A 904 -20.27 -32.15 -7.52
CA GLY A 904 -21.18 -33.18 -8.03
C GLY A 904 -20.97 -33.42 -9.53
N ALA A 905 -20.78 -34.69 -9.90
CA ALA A 905 -20.99 -35.17 -11.25
C ALA A 905 -22.36 -35.86 -11.33
N TRP A 906 -23.29 -35.28 -12.08
CA TRP A 906 -24.50 -35.97 -12.56
C TRP A 906 -24.25 -36.43 -14.00
N ARG A 907 -24.25 -37.74 -14.25
CA ARG A 907 -24.62 -38.33 -15.54
C ARG A 907 -25.19 -39.74 -15.33
N GLU A 908 -26.52 -39.84 -15.38
CA GLU A 908 -27.21 -41.07 -15.77
C GLU A 908 -27.41 -41.10 -17.29
N LYS A 909 -27.18 -42.26 -17.88
CA LYS A 909 -27.45 -42.59 -19.29
C LYS A 909 -28.95 -42.87 -19.49
N LYS A 910 -29.50 -42.47 -20.64
CA LYS A 910 -30.30 -43.37 -21.51
C LYS A 910 -30.45 -42.84 -22.95
N THR A 911 -30.24 -43.79 -23.86
CA THR A 911 -30.74 -43.93 -25.26
C THR A 911 -30.22 -43.05 -26.40
N LEU A 912 -29.39 -43.69 -27.25
CA LEU A 912 -29.12 -43.43 -28.68
C LEU A 912 -30.34 -43.84 -29.54
N PRO A 913 -30.53 -43.32 -30.79
CA PRO A 913 -29.87 -43.95 -31.94
C PRO A 913 -29.49 -43.03 -33.14
N LYS A 914 -28.43 -43.46 -33.86
CA LYS A 914 -28.27 -43.53 -35.35
C LYS A 914 -28.29 -42.19 -36.13
N VAL A 915 -27.42 -41.87 -37.11
CA VAL A 915 -26.63 -42.67 -38.08
C VAL A 915 -25.68 -41.71 -38.83
N ALA A 916 -24.50 -42.22 -39.20
CA ALA A 916 -23.63 -41.86 -40.34
C ALA A 916 -23.06 -40.43 -40.50
N SER A 917 -21.91 -40.17 -41.14
CA SER A 917 -20.66 -40.89 -41.44
C SER A 917 -19.91 -39.97 -42.43
N TRP A 918 -18.61 -39.66 -42.19
CA TRP A 918 -17.53 -39.36 -43.16
C TRP A 918 -17.76 -38.18 -44.17
N SER A 919 -16.82 -37.38 -44.64
CA SER A 919 -15.38 -37.21 -44.54
C SER A 919 -14.99 -36.15 -45.60
N GLN A 920 -13.85 -35.46 -45.42
CA GLN A 920 -13.13 -34.67 -46.44
C GLN A 920 -13.83 -33.34 -46.85
N PHE A 921 -13.18 -32.20 -47.14
CA PHE A 921 -11.92 -31.94 -47.82
C PHE A 921 -11.32 -30.60 -47.38
N SER A 922 -10.00 -30.51 -47.53
CA SER A 922 -9.11 -29.37 -47.38
C SER A 922 -9.00 -28.48 -48.64
N VAL A 923 -8.47 -27.25 -48.44
CA VAL A 923 -7.54 -26.49 -49.33
C VAL A 923 -8.04 -25.14 -49.95
N HIS A 924 -7.42 -24.06 -49.44
CA HIS A 924 -6.85 -22.80 -50.03
C HIS A 924 -7.61 -21.78 -50.90
N ASN A 925 -7.28 -20.51 -50.57
CA ASN A 925 -7.00 -19.28 -51.38
C ASN A 925 -8.12 -18.74 -52.30
N SER A 926 -8.28 -17.43 -52.56
CA SER A 926 -7.42 -16.24 -52.47
C SER A 926 -8.26 -14.95 -52.58
N GLN A 927 -7.62 -13.83 -52.25
CA GLN A 927 -7.97 -12.40 -52.39
C GLN A 927 -8.69 -11.97 -53.68
N LEU A 928 -9.43 -10.84 -53.61
CA LEU A 928 -9.23 -9.65 -54.47
C LEU A 928 -10.05 -8.42 -53.99
N GLN A 929 -9.57 -7.25 -54.41
CA GLN A 929 -9.71 -5.88 -53.88
C GLN A 929 -10.91 -5.03 -54.36
N ASP A 930 -11.15 -3.96 -53.58
CA ASP A 930 -11.47 -2.54 -53.90
C ASP A 930 -12.57 -2.17 -54.93
N SER A 931 -13.46 -1.26 -54.52
CA SER A 931 -13.47 0.14 -55.00
C SER A 931 -14.58 1.03 -54.40
N ASP A 932 -14.23 2.31 -54.37
CA ASP A 932 -14.81 3.52 -53.79
C ASP A 932 -16.15 4.04 -54.37
N LEU A 933 -16.63 5.13 -53.73
CA LEU A 933 -17.57 6.22 -54.15
C LEU A 933 -18.84 6.25 -53.27
N GLY A 934 -19.27 7.33 -52.60
CA GLY A 934 -18.92 8.74 -52.65
C GLY A 934 -20.20 9.60 -52.51
N LEU A 935 -20.30 10.37 -51.43
CA LEU A 935 -21.04 11.66 -51.26
C LEU A 935 -22.55 11.76 -51.62
N LYS A 936 -23.37 12.23 -50.65
CA LYS A 936 -24.01 13.58 -50.70
C LYS A 936 -24.84 13.94 -49.45
N ARG A 937 -24.74 15.22 -49.08
CA ARG A 937 -25.53 15.98 -48.10
C ARG A 937 -26.94 16.31 -48.64
N SER A 938 -27.91 16.48 -47.76
CA SER A 938 -28.85 17.63 -47.80
C SER A 938 -29.49 17.93 -46.44
N LYS A 939 -29.45 19.22 -46.06
CA LYS A 939 -30.40 19.92 -45.17
C LYS A 939 -31.80 19.93 -45.87
N SER A 940 -32.96 20.25 -45.31
CA SER A 940 -33.38 21.15 -44.24
C SER A 940 -34.89 20.99 -43.97
N THR A 941 -35.30 21.39 -42.75
CA THR A 941 -36.45 22.24 -42.40
C THR A 941 -37.90 21.72 -42.33
N ASN A 942 -38.47 21.92 -41.13
CA ASN A 942 -39.79 22.49 -40.79
C ASN A 942 -41.05 21.66 -41.11
N ASP A 943 -42.13 21.63 -40.31
CA ASP A 943 -42.61 22.53 -39.25
C ASP A 943 -43.74 21.87 -38.42
N MET A 944 -44.00 22.45 -37.24
CA MET A 944 -45.29 22.54 -36.50
C MET A 944 -45.92 21.27 -35.89
N GLN A 945 -46.63 21.29 -34.74
CA GLN A 945 -46.81 22.19 -33.58
C GLN A 945 -47.87 21.48 -32.71
N ALA A 946 -47.69 21.44 -31.37
CA ALA A 946 -48.73 21.58 -30.33
C ALA A 946 -48.11 21.16 -28.97
N THR A 947 -47.59 22.05 -28.11
CA THR A 947 -48.27 22.93 -27.12
C THR A 947 -49.19 22.18 -26.14
N CYS A 948 -49.20 22.43 -24.83
CA CYS A 948 -48.33 23.20 -23.92
C CYS A 948 -48.86 22.96 -22.49
N SER A 949 -47.93 22.98 -21.52
CA SER A 949 -48.06 23.57 -20.18
C SER A 949 -49.30 23.31 -19.31
N MET A 950 -49.07 22.69 -18.14
CA MET A 950 -48.82 23.46 -16.91
C MET A 950 -47.88 22.71 -15.98
#